data_AF-A0A9E0YW42-F1
#
_entry.id   AF-A0A9E0YW42-F1
#
_cell.length_a   1.000
_cell.length_b   1.000
_cell.length_c   1.000
_cell.angle_alpha   90.00
_cell.angle_beta   90.00
_cell.angle_gamma   90.00
#
_symmetry.space_group_name_H-M   'P 1'
#
loop_
_entity.id
_entity.type
_entity.pdbx_description
1 polymer ?
#
loop_
_entity_poly.entity_id
_entity_poly.type
_entity_poly.pdbx_seq_one_letter_code
_entity_poly.pdbx_strand_id
1 'polypeptide(L)'
;MKQTGVKKYRRTAAMLAATFTALLAVSSFSFVQAEENTEISFPALEEIPFADMLKDQLDRDLNVPATYANTGVDLPASYDLRDYQLSTSVKNQDPLGTCWAFAATAAVESNYLLKTGVAPDFSEKHLAYFTKHARPEGLDQAGEGMNNNNIGSALDSGQVTNAMGTYAAWQGPVYESDVPYQDDNGGKDKDANWTVNETYRTASEAHLQNAEIFPSPANWTTGEYVYDAKAVEQIKESIYNNGAVSAFYYVYQPTSDAEKDNILKYWNEEHGCYYTTGSNSPNHVVAIIGWDDNFSKDNFSGDTKPEGNGAFLIKNSWGEDPDSYSAAHDYMHAIPNDEGGKDYGYFWISYYDESLSLPVSYEMDVITDGFDYDNIEQYDYLGITSPLSMSQSAAQAVLADNGYTGGMDESVANVFTADDYVTLAAVSLFSNQAEGSTAEIAVYLGGESGKPESGTLVSKQTATVDGNGFYTINLDQPVNLRPGDTYTIVQTVNGGSANNYLPVEIGYLLNSFEYIAVSNPGESYISCDGQWLDVSTLKPFELQTQETTMKLTLGNAMIKAYTNDRQENAADDVIAMIQNLPEITGLEQESDVVKVRDAYDALTEDLKAQVYNLNLLEAAELKITSLKDDQAAADKVSEMIENLGEITGLEQEQAVADVRAAYNSLTEEQKEKVTNLAVLEAAEQKIQALKEEQNSAETDTGLMSEPETEQATANVNSPSTGDQRNNTMIYIAVALSAALVVSIVVLRVRKEKK
;
A
#
# COMPACT_ATOMS: atom_id res chain seq x y z
N MET A 1 11.38 -62.66 4.45
CA MET A 1 11.88 -63.87 5.14
C MET A 1 13.40 -63.92 4.93
N LYS A 2 14.22 -63.82 6.00
CA LYS A 2 15.70 -63.59 5.98
C LYS A 2 16.08 -62.18 5.43
N GLN A 3 17.04 -61.38 5.95
CA GLN A 3 18.38 -61.59 6.55
C GLN A 3 19.47 -61.97 5.50
N THR A 4 20.72 -61.44 5.48
CA THR A 4 21.49 -60.50 6.36
C THR A 4 22.83 -60.11 5.69
N GLY A 5 23.54 -59.06 6.20
CA GLY A 5 25.00 -58.86 6.05
C GLY A 5 25.40 -57.82 4.99
N VAL A 6 26.15 -56.73 5.22
CA VAL A 6 27.26 -56.33 6.14
C VAL A 6 28.69 -56.57 5.60
N LYS A 7 29.25 -55.50 4.99
CA LYS A 7 30.65 -54.98 4.98
C LYS A 7 31.85 -55.95 5.07
N LYS A 8 32.91 -55.66 4.26
CA LYS A 8 34.21 -55.03 4.67
C LYS A 8 35.48 -55.66 4.01
N TYR A 9 36.59 -54.88 4.03
CA TYR A 9 38.02 -55.20 3.71
C TYR A 9 38.46 -55.22 2.23
N ARG A 10 39.73 -54.91 1.86
CA ARG A 10 40.71 -53.86 2.30
C ARG A 10 42.02 -53.96 1.48
N ARG A 11 42.74 -52.83 1.33
CA ARG A 11 44.20 -52.69 1.06
C ARG A 11 44.79 -53.18 -0.28
N THR A 12 45.40 -52.23 -1.00
CA THR A 12 46.83 -52.26 -1.41
C THR A 12 47.42 -50.84 -1.23
N ALA A 13 48.74 -50.63 -1.22
CA ALA A 13 49.34 -49.33 -0.86
C ALA A 13 50.77 -49.07 -1.39
N ALA A 14 51.08 -47.79 -1.70
CA ALA A 14 52.37 -47.09 -1.77
C ALA A 14 52.05 -45.56 -1.85
N MET A 15 52.63 -44.60 -1.12
CA MET A 15 54.04 -44.11 -1.04
C MET A 15 54.55 -43.51 -2.37
N LEU A 16 55.20 -42.33 -2.43
CA LEU A 16 55.87 -41.45 -1.43
C LEU A 16 55.25 -40.01 -1.43
N ALA A 17 55.12 -39.26 -0.33
CA ALA A 17 56.10 -38.41 0.41
C ALA A 17 56.60 -37.13 -0.34
N ALA A 18 56.80 -35.94 0.27
CA ALA A 18 56.96 -35.64 1.71
C ALA A 18 56.54 -34.21 2.18
N THR A 19 55.88 -34.15 3.35
CA THR A 19 55.96 -33.20 4.50
C THR A 19 56.28 -31.68 4.41
N PHE A 20 55.46 -30.90 5.15
CA PHE A 20 55.75 -29.63 5.89
C PHE A 20 55.98 -28.34 5.05
N THR A 21 55.56 -27.12 5.46
CA THR A 21 54.99 -26.62 6.74
C THR A 21 53.83 -25.62 6.46
N ALA A 22 52.99 -25.30 7.45
CA ALA A 22 51.78 -24.49 7.29
C ALA A 22 51.93 -22.97 7.55
N LEU A 23 51.00 -22.18 6.99
CA LEU A 23 50.42 -21.00 7.64
C LEU A 23 48.95 -20.84 7.18
N LEU A 24 48.13 -20.08 7.93
CA LEU A 24 46.70 -19.87 7.66
C LEU A 24 46.46 -18.63 6.78
N ALA A 25 45.30 -18.58 6.08
CA ALA A 25 44.23 -17.58 6.31
C ALA A 25 43.32 -17.32 5.09
N VAL A 26 41.99 -17.48 5.30
CA VAL A 26 40.86 -16.75 4.67
C VAL A 26 40.60 -16.88 3.15
N SER A 27 39.30 -16.88 2.82
CA SER A 27 38.64 -16.61 1.52
C SER A 27 39.05 -17.38 0.24
N SER A 28 38.13 -18.21 -0.26
CA SER A 28 37.74 -18.18 -1.68
C SER A 28 36.34 -18.78 -1.87
N PHE A 29 35.43 -18.03 -2.51
CA PHE A 29 34.20 -18.57 -3.10
C PHE A 29 34.53 -19.63 -4.16
N SER A 30 33.58 -20.55 -4.41
CA SER A 30 33.56 -21.37 -5.63
C SER A 30 32.13 -21.57 -6.08
N PHE A 31 31.79 -21.06 -7.27
CA PHE A 31 30.54 -21.37 -7.96
C PHE A 31 30.47 -22.88 -8.27
N VAL A 32 29.27 -23.45 -8.19
CA VAL A 32 28.91 -24.71 -8.85
C VAL A 32 27.66 -24.42 -9.69
N GLN A 33 27.59 -25.01 -10.88
CA GLN A 33 26.55 -24.74 -11.86
C GLN A 33 25.18 -25.26 -11.39
N ALA A 34 24.14 -24.46 -11.56
CA ALA A 34 22.75 -24.88 -11.41
C ALA A 34 22.18 -25.23 -12.78
N GLU A 35 21.86 -26.51 -13.01
CA GLU A 35 21.03 -26.97 -14.13
C GLU A 35 20.52 -28.40 -13.84
N GLU A 36 19.32 -28.52 -13.27
CA GLU A 36 18.29 -29.56 -13.56
C GLU A 36 17.13 -29.47 -12.54
N ASN A 37 15.94 -29.14 -13.05
CA ASN A 37 14.60 -29.28 -12.50
C ASN A 37 14.44 -29.75 -11.03
N THR A 38 14.30 -28.80 -10.11
CA THR A 38 13.54 -29.03 -8.87
C THR A 38 12.05 -28.81 -9.14
N GLU A 39 11.25 -29.88 -9.11
CA GLU A 39 9.81 -29.75 -8.89
C GLU A 39 9.59 -29.05 -7.53
N ILE A 40 8.57 -28.18 -7.43
CA ILE A 40 8.25 -27.49 -6.18
C ILE A 40 7.65 -28.52 -5.21
N SER A 41 8.54 -29.13 -4.42
CA SER A 41 8.17 -30.07 -3.37
C SER A 41 7.64 -29.31 -2.17
N PHE A 42 6.36 -28.95 -2.20
CA PHE A 42 5.62 -28.65 -0.97
C PHE A 42 5.89 -29.76 0.06
N PRO A 43 6.19 -29.44 1.33
CA PRO A 43 6.13 -30.44 2.38
C PRO A 43 4.70 -31.01 2.41
N ALA A 44 4.57 -32.33 2.58
CA ALA A 44 3.25 -32.94 2.61
C ALA A 44 2.45 -32.39 3.80
N LEU A 45 1.31 -31.76 3.50
CA LEU A 45 0.36 -31.24 4.49
C LEU A 45 -0.41 -32.40 5.14
N GLU A 46 0.29 -33.16 5.98
CA GLU A 46 -0.29 -34.15 6.89
C GLU A 46 -1.10 -33.42 7.97
N GLU A 47 -2.42 -33.39 7.79
CA GLU A 47 -3.46 -33.15 8.81
C GLU A 47 -3.23 -31.94 9.76
N ILE A 48 -3.29 -30.72 9.20
CA ILE A 48 -3.45 -29.48 9.98
C ILE A 48 -4.80 -28.83 9.60
N PRO A 49 -5.76 -28.65 10.53
CA PRO A 49 -6.99 -27.89 10.30
C PRO A 49 -6.73 -26.45 9.87
N PHE A 50 -7.61 -25.84 9.06
CA PHE A 50 -7.38 -24.47 8.58
C PHE A 50 -7.32 -23.43 9.71
N ALA A 51 -8.02 -23.64 10.83
CA ALA A 51 -7.90 -22.79 12.01
C ALA A 51 -6.49 -22.86 12.63
N ASP A 52 -5.90 -24.06 12.68
CA ASP A 52 -4.53 -24.26 13.15
C ASP A 52 -3.51 -23.75 12.12
N MET A 53 -3.79 -23.84 10.81
CA MET A 53 -2.96 -23.20 9.76
C MET A 53 -2.99 -21.67 9.86
N LEU A 54 -4.15 -21.06 10.12
CA LEU A 54 -4.30 -19.62 10.30
C LEU A 54 -3.64 -19.17 11.60
N LYS A 55 -3.78 -19.95 12.69
CA LYS A 55 -3.05 -19.73 13.94
C LYS A 55 -1.54 -19.81 13.72
N ASP A 56 -1.03 -20.90 13.13
CA ASP A 56 0.38 -21.08 12.80
C ASP A 56 0.91 -19.97 11.88
N GLN A 57 0.10 -19.48 10.93
CA GLN A 57 0.51 -18.42 10.03
C GLN A 57 0.51 -17.06 10.72
N LEU A 58 -0.53 -16.71 11.47
CA LEU A 58 -0.60 -15.45 12.20
C LEU A 58 0.41 -15.40 13.35
N ASP A 59 0.61 -16.51 14.07
CA ASP A 59 1.67 -16.66 15.06
C ASP A 59 3.07 -16.59 14.41
N ARG A 60 3.29 -17.10 13.18
CA ARG A 60 4.58 -16.93 12.48
C ARG A 60 4.79 -15.50 11.97
N ASP A 61 3.76 -14.91 11.37
CA ASP A 61 3.85 -13.60 10.74
C ASP A 61 3.93 -12.47 11.79
N LEU A 62 3.37 -12.67 13.00
CA LEU A 62 3.47 -11.72 14.13
C LEU A 62 4.57 -12.03 15.16
N ASN A 63 5.05 -13.28 15.31
CA ASN A 63 6.20 -13.59 16.18
C ASN A 63 7.55 -13.53 15.45
N VAL A 64 7.66 -12.81 14.33
CA VAL A 64 8.94 -12.16 14.00
C VAL A 64 9.15 -11.10 15.09
N PRO A 65 10.16 -11.20 15.97
CA PRO A 65 10.20 -10.42 17.19
C PRO A 65 10.51 -8.95 16.90
N ALA A 66 9.44 -8.16 16.74
CA ALA A 66 9.50 -6.70 16.69
C ALA A 66 10.06 -6.18 18.01
N THR A 67 11.33 -5.79 17.99
CA THR A 67 11.94 -5.06 19.10
C THR A 67 11.52 -3.59 19.04
N TYR A 68 10.23 -3.33 19.33
CA TYR A 68 9.77 -1.97 19.64
C TYR A 68 10.79 -1.31 20.58
N ALA A 69 11.28 -0.14 20.19
CA ALA A 69 12.35 0.53 20.91
C ALA A 69 11.81 1.11 22.22
N ASN A 70 11.97 0.34 23.31
CA ASN A 70 11.68 0.78 24.69
C ASN A 70 12.18 2.22 24.89
N THR A 71 11.26 3.14 25.15
CA THR A 71 11.55 4.58 25.10
C THR A 71 12.39 5.06 26.30
N GLY A 72 12.63 4.18 27.28
CA GLY A 72 13.33 4.47 28.52
C GLY A 72 12.44 5.00 29.64
N VAL A 73 11.12 4.78 29.57
CA VAL A 73 10.17 5.11 30.65
C VAL A 73 10.46 4.25 31.89
N ASP A 74 10.62 4.91 33.04
CA ASP A 74 10.82 4.27 34.35
C ASP A 74 9.46 3.80 34.90
N LEU A 75 8.96 2.67 34.39
CA LEU A 75 7.65 2.12 34.73
C LEU A 75 7.57 1.71 36.22
N PRO A 76 6.45 2.00 36.91
CA PRO A 76 6.28 1.56 38.29
C PRO A 76 6.13 0.02 38.38
N ALA A 77 6.55 -0.56 39.51
CA ALA A 77 6.45 -2.01 39.73
C ALA A 77 5.00 -2.52 39.83
N SER A 78 4.02 -1.63 40.01
CA SER A 78 2.60 -1.90 39.88
C SER A 78 1.86 -0.65 39.41
N TYR A 79 0.75 -0.85 38.67
CA TYR A 79 -0.09 0.21 38.11
C TYR A 79 -1.51 -0.32 37.92
N ASP A 80 -2.52 0.49 38.21
CA ASP A 80 -3.93 0.15 38.05
C ASP A 80 -4.68 1.39 37.56
N LEU A 81 -5.26 1.33 36.35
CA LEU A 81 -5.98 2.46 35.75
C LEU A 81 -7.18 2.91 36.61
N ARG A 82 -7.70 2.06 37.51
CA ARG A 82 -8.81 2.41 38.42
C ARG A 82 -8.40 3.46 39.45
N ASP A 83 -7.18 3.40 39.97
CA ASP A 83 -6.63 4.41 40.91
C ASP A 83 -6.58 5.81 40.29
N TYR A 84 -6.41 5.87 38.96
CA TYR A 84 -6.33 7.11 38.18
C TYR A 84 -7.67 7.51 37.55
N GLN A 85 -8.75 6.74 37.77
CA GLN A 85 -10.07 6.90 37.11
C GLN A 85 -10.03 6.76 35.57
N LEU A 86 -9.04 6.04 35.04
CA LEU A 86 -8.83 5.77 33.61
C LEU A 86 -9.47 4.44 33.13
N SER A 87 -10.43 3.91 33.91
CA SER A 87 -11.17 2.69 33.58
C SER A 87 -12.65 2.84 33.93
N THR A 88 -13.52 2.53 32.97
CA THR A 88 -14.98 2.52 33.09
C THR A 88 -15.49 1.25 33.80
N SER A 89 -16.76 1.27 34.24
CA SER A 89 -17.47 0.14 34.85
C SER A 89 -17.37 -1.17 34.04
N VAL A 90 -17.44 -2.32 34.71
CA VAL A 90 -17.52 -3.62 34.03
C VAL A 90 -18.92 -3.83 33.45
N LYS A 91 -19.00 -4.03 32.13
CA LYS A 91 -20.23 -4.33 31.39
C LYS A 91 -20.47 -5.85 31.31
N ASN A 92 -21.67 -6.25 30.86
CA ASN A 92 -22.06 -7.66 30.75
C ASN A 92 -22.53 -8.01 29.31
N GLN A 93 -21.70 -8.80 28.62
CA GLN A 93 -21.92 -9.31 27.26
C GLN A 93 -23.02 -10.36 27.13
N ASP A 94 -23.49 -10.95 28.24
CA ASP A 94 -24.54 -11.97 28.20
C ASP A 94 -25.77 -11.36 27.50
N PRO A 95 -26.34 -12.01 26.46
CA PRO A 95 -26.27 -13.44 26.19
C PRO A 95 -25.35 -13.84 25.01
N LEU A 96 -24.44 -12.97 24.55
CA LEU A 96 -23.71 -13.12 23.28
C LEU A 96 -22.18 -13.32 23.44
N GLY A 97 -21.58 -14.02 22.49
CA GLY A 97 -20.13 -14.22 22.34
C GLY A 97 -19.39 -13.01 21.76
N THR A 98 -19.63 -11.82 22.32
CA THR A 98 -19.16 -10.52 21.79
C THR A 98 -17.98 -9.92 22.55
N CYS A 99 -17.30 -10.70 23.40
CA CYS A 99 -16.18 -10.26 24.25
C CYS A 99 -15.08 -9.44 23.54
N TRP A 100 -14.78 -9.76 22.28
CA TRP A 100 -13.86 -9.01 21.43
C TRP A 100 -14.28 -7.53 21.26
N ALA A 101 -15.58 -7.25 21.17
CA ALA A 101 -16.11 -5.89 21.13
C ALA A 101 -16.00 -5.21 22.51
N PHE A 102 -16.39 -5.88 23.59
CA PHE A 102 -16.24 -5.35 24.97
C PHE A 102 -14.79 -5.02 25.34
N ALA A 103 -13.83 -5.86 24.95
CA ALA A 103 -12.42 -5.64 25.23
C ALA A 103 -11.85 -4.45 24.42
N ALA A 104 -12.17 -4.35 23.13
CA ALA A 104 -11.75 -3.25 22.28
C ALA A 104 -12.43 -1.92 22.68
N THR A 105 -13.74 -1.95 22.96
CA THR A 105 -14.47 -0.78 23.44
C THR A 105 -13.94 -0.31 24.79
N ALA A 106 -13.68 -1.20 25.76
CA ALA A 106 -13.07 -0.80 27.04
C ALA A 106 -11.64 -0.21 26.90
N ALA A 107 -10.89 -0.59 25.86
CA ALA A 107 -9.62 0.04 25.51
C ALA A 107 -9.81 1.46 24.93
N VAL A 108 -10.72 1.60 23.96
CA VAL A 108 -11.12 2.89 23.37
C VAL A 108 -11.69 3.85 24.43
N GLU A 109 -12.55 3.38 25.34
CA GLU A 109 -13.06 4.14 26.48
C GLU A 109 -11.95 4.64 27.42
N SER A 110 -10.90 3.84 27.61
CA SER A 110 -9.75 4.18 28.46
C SER A 110 -8.85 5.25 27.82
N ASN A 111 -8.60 5.17 26.51
CA ASN A 111 -7.88 6.21 25.76
C ASN A 111 -8.68 7.52 25.70
N TYR A 112 -9.99 7.43 25.47
CA TYR A 112 -10.91 8.59 25.53
C TYR A 112 -10.91 9.25 26.91
N LEU A 113 -10.94 8.46 27.99
CA LEU A 113 -10.81 8.92 29.38
C LEU A 113 -9.49 9.66 29.60
N LEU A 114 -8.38 9.12 29.10
CA LEU A 114 -7.05 9.71 29.23
C LEU A 114 -6.93 11.06 28.52
N LYS A 115 -7.51 11.20 27.32
CA LYS A 115 -7.47 12.45 26.55
C LYS A 115 -8.48 13.51 27.01
N THR A 116 -9.67 13.11 27.49
CA THR A 116 -10.77 14.05 27.81
C THR A 116 -10.99 14.30 29.30
N GLY A 117 -10.61 13.35 30.18
CA GLY A 117 -11.01 13.34 31.58
C GLY A 117 -12.51 13.06 31.82
N VAL A 118 -13.24 12.60 30.80
CA VAL A 118 -14.67 12.27 30.86
C VAL A 118 -14.84 10.77 30.66
N ALA A 119 -15.62 10.12 31.51
CA ALA A 119 -15.96 8.71 31.36
C ALA A 119 -17.06 8.54 30.29
N PRO A 120 -16.78 7.88 29.15
CA PRO A 120 -17.81 7.49 28.19
C PRO A 120 -18.58 6.25 28.67
N ASP A 121 -19.59 5.89 27.89
CA ASP A 121 -20.30 4.61 27.95
C ASP A 121 -20.61 4.22 26.49
N PHE A 122 -19.70 3.49 25.85
CA PHE A 122 -19.74 3.25 24.40
C PHE A 122 -20.40 1.91 24.04
N SER A 123 -21.13 1.88 22.91
CA SER A 123 -21.93 0.73 22.49
C SER A 123 -21.08 -0.40 21.87
N GLU A 124 -20.98 -1.52 22.57
CA GLU A 124 -20.42 -2.74 21.97
C GLU A 124 -21.34 -3.35 20.90
N LYS A 125 -22.65 -3.06 20.95
CA LYS A 125 -23.62 -3.53 19.94
C LYS A 125 -23.38 -2.85 18.60
N HIS A 126 -23.09 -1.55 18.59
CA HIS A 126 -22.73 -0.81 17.37
C HIS A 126 -21.53 -1.47 16.67
N LEU A 127 -20.42 -1.63 17.39
CA LEU A 127 -19.21 -2.28 16.91
C LEU A 127 -19.52 -3.70 16.40
N ALA A 128 -20.10 -4.54 17.25
CA ALA A 128 -20.40 -5.93 16.92
C ALA A 128 -21.33 -6.09 15.70
N TYR A 129 -22.24 -5.13 15.49
CA TYR A 129 -23.14 -5.10 14.34
C TYR A 129 -22.40 -4.70 13.06
N PHE A 130 -21.78 -3.52 13.01
CA PHE A 130 -21.22 -2.99 11.76
C PHE A 130 -20.00 -3.76 11.25
N THR A 131 -19.19 -4.33 12.15
CA THR A 131 -18.17 -5.34 11.80
C THR A 131 -18.73 -6.51 10.96
N LYS A 132 -20.01 -6.87 11.14
CA LYS A 132 -20.62 -8.11 10.61
C LYS A 132 -21.76 -7.90 9.62
N HIS A 133 -21.97 -6.66 9.20
CA HIS A 133 -22.94 -6.27 8.19
C HIS A 133 -22.20 -5.48 7.13
N ALA A 134 -21.74 -6.20 6.10
CA ALA A 134 -21.14 -5.63 4.91
C ALA A 134 -21.99 -4.51 4.31
N ARG A 135 -21.34 -3.60 3.58
CA ARG A 135 -21.94 -2.35 3.09
C ARG A 135 -23.17 -2.64 2.22
N PRO A 136 -24.32 -1.98 2.47
CA PRO A 136 -25.54 -2.25 1.72
C PRO A 136 -25.46 -1.77 0.27
N GLU A 137 -26.32 -2.35 -0.56
CA GLU A 137 -26.63 -1.92 -1.93
C GLU A 137 -26.93 -0.41 -1.99
N GLY A 138 -26.20 0.31 -2.85
CA GLY A 138 -26.39 1.75 -3.08
C GLY A 138 -25.44 2.68 -2.32
N LEU A 139 -24.47 2.15 -1.58
CA LEU A 139 -23.25 2.86 -1.20
C LEU A 139 -22.09 2.45 -2.13
N ASP A 140 -21.02 3.24 -2.16
CA ASP A 140 -19.76 2.85 -2.79
C ASP A 140 -19.14 1.66 -2.05
N GLN A 141 -18.43 0.77 -2.75
CA GLN A 141 -18.08 -0.57 -2.27
C GLN A 141 -19.26 -1.37 -1.68
N ALA A 142 -20.42 -1.33 -2.34
CA ALA A 142 -21.57 -2.16 -1.99
C ALA A 142 -21.21 -3.65 -1.97
N GLY A 143 -21.55 -4.32 -0.86
CA GLY A 143 -21.24 -5.71 -0.59
C GLY A 143 -19.92 -5.95 0.16
N GLU A 144 -19.07 -4.95 0.34
CA GLU A 144 -17.77 -5.08 1.00
C GLU A 144 -17.86 -5.13 2.53
N GLY A 145 -16.93 -5.86 3.15
CA GLY A 145 -16.79 -5.99 4.59
C GLY A 145 -16.88 -7.45 5.02
N MET A 146 -17.29 -7.69 6.26
CA MET A 146 -17.48 -9.03 6.80
C MET A 146 -18.97 -9.29 7.06
N ASN A 147 -19.43 -10.50 6.72
CA ASN A 147 -20.77 -11.02 7.05
C ASN A 147 -20.66 -12.29 7.89
N ASN A 148 -21.66 -12.54 8.73
CA ASN A 148 -21.82 -13.82 9.44
C ASN A 148 -23.15 -14.50 9.04
N ASN A 149 -23.06 -15.56 8.25
CA ASN A 149 -24.22 -16.29 7.72
C ASN A 149 -24.94 -17.18 8.75
N ASN A 150 -24.70 -16.99 10.06
CA ASN A 150 -25.36 -17.73 11.15
C ASN A 150 -26.69 -17.07 11.56
N ILE A 151 -27.79 -17.65 11.11
CA ILE A 151 -29.17 -17.16 11.33
C ILE A 151 -29.58 -17.13 12.83
N GLY A 152 -28.93 -17.89 13.71
CA GLY A 152 -29.30 -18.01 15.13
C GLY A 152 -28.54 -17.10 16.10
N SER A 153 -27.44 -16.48 15.67
CA SER A 153 -26.77 -15.38 16.39
C SER A 153 -25.75 -14.73 15.46
N ALA A 154 -26.12 -13.57 14.91
CA ALA A 154 -25.24 -12.83 14.01
C ALA A 154 -24.01 -12.28 14.75
N LEU A 155 -24.20 -11.82 15.99
CA LEU A 155 -23.19 -11.07 16.74
C LEU A 155 -22.17 -11.95 17.49
N ASP A 156 -22.41 -13.26 17.65
CA ASP A 156 -21.46 -14.19 18.31
C ASP A 156 -20.13 -14.37 17.55
N SER A 157 -19.03 -14.44 18.31
CA SER A 157 -17.64 -14.70 17.91
C SER A 157 -16.99 -13.59 17.05
N GLY A 158 -15.72 -13.28 17.33
CA GLY A 158 -14.96 -12.26 16.61
C GLY A 158 -13.54 -12.12 17.17
N GLN A 159 -12.76 -11.21 16.60
CA GLN A 159 -11.33 -11.06 16.84
C GLN A 159 -10.95 -9.58 17.01
N VAL A 160 -9.82 -9.31 17.68
CA VAL A 160 -9.28 -7.95 17.89
C VAL A 160 -9.05 -7.19 16.57
N THR A 161 -8.65 -7.89 15.50
CA THR A 161 -8.50 -7.31 14.15
C THR A 161 -9.83 -6.88 13.54
N ASN A 162 -10.94 -7.56 13.88
CA ASN A 162 -12.27 -7.17 13.40
C ASN A 162 -12.72 -5.84 14.02
N ALA A 163 -12.47 -5.63 15.32
CA ALA A 163 -12.73 -4.36 15.99
C ALA A 163 -11.84 -3.23 15.42
N MET A 164 -10.55 -3.51 15.25
CA MET A 164 -9.59 -2.56 14.70
C MET A 164 -9.94 -2.12 13.28
N GLY A 165 -10.31 -3.04 12.37
CA GLY A 165 -10.73 -2.70 11.01
C GLY A 165 -12.00 -1.85 10.96
N THR A 166 -12.94 -2.09 11.89
CA THR A 166 -14.19 -1.33 11.98
C THR A 166 -13.94 0.11 12.45
N TYR A 167 -13.16 0.29 13.52
CA TYR A 167 -12.76 1.62 13.99
C TYR A 167 -11.83 2.37 13.00
N ALA A 168 -10.95 1.66 12.29
CA ALA A 168 -10.09 2.23 11.25
C ALA A 168 -10.88 2.74 10.02
N ALA A 169 -12.10 2.26 9.81
CA ALA A 169 -13.03 2.79 8.81
C ALA A 169 -13.91 3.94 9.33
N TRP A 170 -13.62 4.47 10.53
CA TRP A 170 -14.40 5.45 11.30
C TRP A 170 -15.86 5.02 11.56
N GLN A 171 -16.07 3.71 11.74
CA GLN A 171 -17.38 3.18 12.11
C GLN A 171 -17.45 3.09 13.64
N GLY A 172 -17.89 4.17 14.28
CA GLY A 172 -17.98 4.30 15.74
C GLY A 172 -16.70 4.83 16.41
N PRO A 173 -16.66 4.85 17.75
CA PRO A 173 -17.71 4.42 18.68
C PRO A 173 -18.87 5.42 18.76
N VAL A 174 -20.03 4.93 19.18
CA VAL A 174 -21.19 5.76 19.60
C VAL A 174 -21.59 5.39 21.02
N TYR A 175 -22.36 6.23 21.70
CA TYR A 175 -22.81 5.94 23.07
C TYR A 175 -23.82 4.77 23.13
N GLU A 176 -23.72 3.98 24.20
CA GLU A 176 -24.66 2.91 24.59
C GLU A 176 -26.09 3.45 24.82
N SER A 177 -26.25 4.76 25.07
CA SER A 177 -27.57 5.42 25.11
C SER A 177 -28.30 5.44 23.76
N ASP A 178 -27.56 5.42 22.66
CA ASP A 178 -28.07 5.64 21.30
C ASP A 178 -28.18 4.32 20.52
N VAL A 179 -27.29 3.36 20.81
CA VAL A 179 -27.35 1.98 20.30
C VAL A 179 -27.25 0.98 21.47
N PRO A 180 -28.31 0.82 22.29
CA PRO A 180 -28.22 0.01 23.50
C PRO A 180 -28.03 -1.48 23.23
N TYR A 181 -27.29 -2.15 24.11
CA TYR A 181 -26.95 -3.57 24.11
C TYR A 181 -28.16 -4.48 24.44
N GLN A 182 -29.14 -4.45 23.53
CA GLN A 182 -30.44 -5.10 23.64
C GLN A 182 -30.90 -5.64 22.27
N ASP A 183 -31.75 -6.66 22.28
CA ASP A 183 -32.45 -7.13 21.07
C ASP A 183 -33.51 -6.12 20.60
N ASP A 184 -34.05 -6.29 19.38
CA ASP A 184 -35.04 -5.41 18.73
C ASP A 184 -36.33 -5.16 19.58
N ASN A 185 -36.59 -5.96 20.60
CA ASN A 185 -37.74 -5.83 21.51
C ASN A 185 -37.39 -5.09 22.82
N GLY A 186 -36.15 -4.66 23.00
CA GLY A 186 -35.62 -4.11 24.26
C GLY A 186 -35.28 -5.19 25.30
N GLY A 187 -34.99 -6.41 24.84
CA GLY A 187 -34.64 -7.55 25.69
C GLY A 187 -33.16 -7.93 25.62
N LYS A 188 -32.87 -9.13 26.12
CA LYS A 188 -31.58 -9.84 25.99
C LYS A 188 -31.82 -11.29 25.57
N ASP A 189 -32.58 -11.50 24.49
CA ASP A 189 -32.74 -12.81 23.85
C ASP A 189 -31.69 -13.00 22.75
N LYS A 190 -30.79 -13.97 22.92
CA LYS A 190 -29.74 -14.28 21.92
C LYS A 190 -30.29 -14.79 20.59
N ASP A 191 -31.47 -15.42 20.59
CA ASP A 191 -32.10 -15.99 19.41
C ASP A 191 -33.05 -15.00 18.71
N ALA A 192 -33.10 -13.75 19.19
CA ALA A 192 -33.83 -12.63 18.58
C ALA A 192 -32.94 -11.82 17.62
N ASN A 193 -33.54 -10.83 16.96
CA ASN A 193 -32.80 -9.87 16.13
C ASN A 193 -32.05 -8.85 17.01
N TRP A 194 -30.83 -8.49 16.62
CA TRP A 194 -30.02 -7.44 17.27
C TRP A 194 -29.63 -6.36 16.25
N THR A 195 -30.61 -5.73 15.61
CA THR A 195 -30.35 -4.74 14.56
C THR A 195 -29.85 -3.40 15.11
N VAL A 196 -29.10 -2.68 14.27
CA VAL A 196 -28.73 -1.27 14.46
C VAL A 196 -29.23 -0.49 13.26
N ASN A 197 -29.62 0.77 13.45
CA ASN A 197 -30.04 1.62 12.35
C ASN A 197 -28.82 2.03 11.50
N GLU A 198 -28.90 1.83 10.19
CA GLU A 198 -27.82 2.13 9.22
C GLU A 198 -27.32 3.58 9.30
N THR A 199 -28.15 4.52 9.78
CA THR A 199 -27.73 5.91 10.06
C THR A 199 -26.59 6.05 11.07
N TYR A 200 -26.28 4.99 11.83
CA TYR A 200 -25.15 4.96 12.76
C TYR A 200 -23.86 4.39 12.17
N ARG A 201 -23.83 3.86 10.92
CA ARG A 201 -22.63 3.19 10.38
C ARG A 201 -21.39 4.07 10.48
N THR A 202 -21.51 5.31 10.04
CA THR A 202 -20.43 6.33 10.05
C THR A 202 -20.70 7.42 11.10
N ALA A 203 -21.46 7.10 12.15
CA ALA A 203 -21.56 7.96 13.32
C ALA A 203 -20.39 7.62 14.27
N SER A 204 -19.70 8.63 14.76
CA SER A 204 -18.61 8.47 15.73
C SER A 204 -18.50 9.67 16.66
N GLU A 205 -18.18 9.38 17.92
CA GLU A 205 -17.82 10.36 18.97
C GLU A 205 -16.29 10.51 19.11
N ALA A 206 -15.51 9.66 18.42
CA ALA A 206 -14.05 9.59 18.49
C ALA A 206 -13.45 8.84 17.28
N HIS A 207 -12.62 9.49 16.46
CA HIS A 207 -12.03 8.85 15.28
C HIS A 207 -10.77 8.05 15.63
N LEU A 208 -10.57 6.87 15.04
CA LEU A 208 -9.33 6.11 15.25
C LEU A 208 -8.18 6.79 14.49
N GLN A 209 -7.08 7.06 15.19
CA GLN A 209 -5.84 7.58 14.60
C GLN A 209 -4.82 6.46 14.42
N ASN A 210 -4.51 5.73 15.51
CA ASN A 210 -3.54 4.64 15.53
C ASN A 210 -4.13 3.43 16.28
N ALA A 211 -3.77 2.21 15.89
CA ALA A 211 -4.02 1.00 16.66
C ALA A 211 -2.86 0.01 16.49
N GLU A 212 -2.29 -0.46 17.60
CA GLU A 212 -0.97 -1.08 17.66
C GLU A 212 -1.07 -2.49 18.23
N ILE A 213 -0.52 -3.49 17.50
CA ILE A 213 -0.52 -4.91 17.89
C ILE A 213 0.84 -5.29 18.47
N PHE A 214 0.95 -5.36 19.80
CA PHE A 214 2.19 -5.76 20.46
C PHE A 214 2.47 -7.27 20.29
N PRO A 215 3.72 -7.73 20.52
CA PRO A 215 4.04 -9.14 20.48
C PRO A 215 3.29 -9.87 21.61
N SER A 216 3.07 -11.18 21.45
CA SER A 216 2.35 -11.97 22.45
C SER A 216 3.30 -12.41 23.58
N PRO A 217 2.98 -12.20 24.88
CA PRO A 217 3.77 -12.73 25.99
C PRO A 217 3.92 -14.26 25.94
N ALA A 218 2.93 -14.95 25.37
CA ALA A 218 3.02 -16.35 24.99
C ALA A 218 3.40 -16.51 23.51
N ASN A 219 4.61 -17.00 23.25
CA ASN A 219 5.09 -17.37 21.92
C ASN A 219 5.24 -18.89 21.82
N TRP A 220 4.73 -19.50 20.74
CA TRP A 220 4.71 -20.96 20.52
C TRP A 220 5.62 -21.42 19.37
N THR A 221 6.81 -20.84 19.27
CA THR A 221 7.80 -21.18 18.22
C THR A 221 8.08 -22.69 18.16
N THR A 222 7.78 -23.31 17.01
CA THR A 222 7.95 -24.74 16.75
C THR A 222 7.22 -25.70 17.72
N GLY A 223 6.19 -25.22 18.42
CA GLY A 223 5.42 -26.01 19.38
C GLY A 223 6.03 -26.12 20.78
N GLU A 224 7.11 -25.39 21.07
CA GLU A 224 7.60 -25.16 22.43
C GLU A 224 7.16 -23.76 22.90
N TYR A 225 6.74 -23.65 24.17
CA TYR A 225 6.38 -22.37 24.78
C TYR A 225 7.62 -21.54 25.10
N VAL A 226 7.55 -20.26 24.76
CA VAL A 226 8.55 -19.24 25.08
C VAL A 226 7.83 -18.02 25.68
N TYR A 227 8.24 -17.64 26.89
CA TYR A 227 7.81 -16.40 27.53
C TYR A 227 8.61 -15.20 26.96
N ASP A 228 7.93 -14.18 26.44
CA ASP A 228 8.57 -12.92 26.05
C ASP A 228 8.38 -11.81 27.09
N ALA A 229 9.46 -11.52 27.83
CA ALA A 229 9.48 -10.45 28.82
C ALA A 229 9.48 -9.03 28.21
N LYS A 230 9.87 -8.85 26.94
CA LYS A 230 9.79 -7.56 26.24
C LYS A 230 8.36 -7.26 25.82
N ALA A 231 7.62 -8.26 25.37
CA ALA A 231 6.19 -8.12 25.09
C ALA A 231 5.46 -7.61 26.34
N VAL A 232 5.77 -8.16 27.52
CA VAL A 232 5.23 -7.68 28.80
C VAL A 232 5.63 -6.23 29.10
N GLU A 233 6.88 -5.83 28.84
CA GLU A 233 7.35 -4.45 29.04
C GLU A 233 6.62 -3.47 28.10
N GLN A 234 6.47 -3.81 26.83
CA GLN A 234 5.78 -3.02 25.80
C GLN A 234 4.28 -2.84 26.10
N ILE A 235 3.60 -3.92 26.53
CA ILE A 235 2.18 -3.86 26.93
C ILE A 235 2.00 -2.92 28.14
N LYS A 236 2.90 -2.96 29.13
CA LYS A 236 2.85 -2.03 30.27
C LYS A 236 3.11 -0.58 29.86
N GLU A 237 4.06 -0.36 28.97
CA GLU A 237 4.36 0.97 28.44
C GLU A 237 3.14 1.56 27.70
N SER A 238 2.45 0.74 26.90
CA SER A 238 1.17 1.09 26.29
C SER A 238 0.07 1.37 27.32
N ILE A 239 -0.11 0.52 28.34
CA ILE A 239 -1.09 0.74 29.42
C ILE A 239 -0.82 2.05 30.17
N TYR A 240 0.44 2.42 30.35
CA TYR A 240 0.86 3.64 31.04
C TYR A 240 0.66 4.91 30.19
N ASN A 241 0.97 4.85 28.88
CA ASN A 241 0.95 6.00 27.97
C ASN A 241 -0.38 6.20 27.25
N ASN A 242 -1.10 5.12 26.90
CA ASN A 242 -2.26 5.13 26.00
C ASN A 242 -3.56 4.65 26.67
N GLY A 243 -3.49 3.99 27.82
CA GLY A 243 -4.65 3.36 28.49
C GLY A 243 -4.81 1.88 28.16
N ALA A 244 -5.96 1.30 28.51
CA ALA A 244 -6.16 -0.15 28.51
C ALA A 244 -5.92 -0.84 27.15
N VAL A 245 -5.43 -2.08 27.20
CA VAL A 245 -5.03 -2.88 26.02
C VAL A 245 -5.94 -4.11 25.91
N SER A 246 -6.61 -4.31 24.77
CA SER A 246 -7.42 -5.52 24.54
C SER A 246 -6.53 -6.72 24.22
N ALA A 247 -6.79 -7.92 24.74
CA ALA A 247 -5.99 -9.11 24.48
C ALA A 247 -6.80 -10.41 24.51
N PHE A 248 -6.40 -11.39 23.71
CA PHE A 248 -6.91 -12.76 23.72
C PHE A 248 -6.29 -13.59 24.86
N TYR A 249 -7.07 -14.50 25.45
CA TYR A 249 -6.55 -15.61 26.26
C TYR A 249 -7.50 -16.83 26.23
N TYR A 250 -7.07 -17.93 26.84
CA TYR A 250 -7.89 -19.12 27.04
C TYR A 250 -8.55 -19.13 28.42
N VAL A 251 -9.89 -19.07 28.47
CA VAL A 251 -10.66 -19.45 29.66
C VAL A 251 -11.21 -20.87 29.52
N TYR A 252 -11.00 -21.69 30.55
CA TYR A 252 -11.63 -23.00 30.64
C TYR A 252 -13.15 -22.87 30.83
N GLN A 253 -13.92 -23.52 29.95
CA GLN A 253 -15.37 -23.64 30.02
C GLN A 253 -15.75 -25.11 30.20
N PRO A 254 -16.44 -25.50 31.30
CA PRO A 254 -16.81 -26.89 31.56
C PRO A 254 -17.98 -27.29 30.65
N THR A 255 -17.88 -28.43 29.96
CA THR A 255 -18.94 -28.90 29.05
C THR A 255 -20.05 -29.67 29.78
N SER A 256 -19.85 -29.96 31.07
CA SER A 256 -20.84 -30.62 31.93
C SER A 256 -20.64 -30.28 33.42
N ASP A 257 -21.66 -30.53 34.25
CA ASP A 257 -21.55 -30.37 35.71
C ASP A 257 -20.42 -31.21 36.35
N ALA A 258 -20.04 -32.32 35.73
CA ALA A 258 -18.95 -33.19 36.19
C ALA A 258 -17.55 -32.60 35.92
N GLU A 259 -17.47 -31.52 35.15
CA GLU A 259 -16.22 -30.87 34.74
C GLU A 259 -16.02 -29.49 35.41
N LYS A 260 -17.02 -28.97 36.15
CA LYS A 260 -16.96 -27.63 36.75
C LYS A 260 -15.72 -27.42 37.62
N ASP A 261 -15.39 -28.38 38.48
CA ASP A 261 -14.22 -28.30 39.37
C ASP A 261 -12.87 -28.25 38.62
N ASN A 262 -12.80 -28.59 37.32
CA ASN A 262 -11.57 -28.52 36.54
C ASN A 262 -11.05 -27.08 36.38
N ILE A 263 -11.91 -26.06 36.53
CA ILE A 263 -11.48 -24.65 36.53
C ILE A 263 -10.42 -24.38 37.61
N LEU A 264 -10.49 -25.10 38.74
CA LEU A 264 -9.59 -24.96 39.90
C LEU A 264 -8.16 -25.46 39.63
N LYS A 265 -7.89 -25.99 38.43
CA LYS A 265 -6.51 -26.14 37.90
C LYS A 265 -5.91 -24.77 37.59
N TYR A 266 -6.68 -23.89 36.96
CA TYR A 266 -6.24 -22.63 36.37
C TYR A 266 -6.60 -21.40 37.22
N TRP A 267 -7.70 -21.46 38.00
CA TRP A 267 -8.26 -20.38 38.80
C TRP A 267 -8.01 -20.53 40.31
N ASN A 268 -7.60 -19.46 40.99
CA ASN A 268 -7.65 -19.33 42.45
C ASN A 268 -8.61 -18.22 42.91
N GLU A 269 -9.72 -18.65 43.52
CA GLU A 269 -10.78 -17.82 44.11
C GLU A 269 -10.35 -17.02 45.36
N GLU A 270 -9.28 -17.43 46.06
CA GLU A 270 -8.78 -16.70 47.25
C GLU A 270 -8.00 -15.44 46.89
N HIS A 271 -7.34 -15.43 45.73
CA HIS A 271 -6.49 -14.33 45.26
C HIS A 271 -7.02 -13.65 43.99
N GLY A 272 -8.10 -14.16 43.40
CA GLY A 272 -8.70 -13.62 42.20
C GLY A 272 -7.77 -13.73 40.98
N CYS A 273 -7.05 -14.85 40.82
CA CYS A 273 -6.01 -14.98 39.79
C CYS A 273 -6.08 -16.26 38.96
N TYR A 274 -5.66 -16.16 37.70
CA TYR A 274 -5.78 -17.17 36.66
C TYR A 274 -4.44 -17.42 35.93
N TYR A 275 -4.16 -18.68 35.59
CA TYR A 275 -2.97 -19.07 34.84
C TYR A 275 -3.20 -20.33 33.98
N THR A 276 -3.16 -20.18 32.66
CA THR A 276 -3.22 -21.26 31.66
C THR A 276 -1.87 -21.92 31.44
N THR A 277 -1.86 -23.25 31.47
CA THR A 277 -0.71 -24.09 31.08
C THR A 277 -1.05 -25.01 29.90
N GLY A 278 -0.10 -25.17 28.99
CA GLY A 278 -0.20 -25.97 27.77
C GLY A 278 -0.75 -25.19 26.58
N SER A 279 -0.53 -25.74 25.38
CA SER A 279 -1.03 -25.16 24.12
C SER A 279 -2.55 -25.33 24.05
N ASN A 280 -3.27 -24.31 24.52
CA ASN A 280 -4.72 -24.17 24.45
C ASN A 280 -5.03 -22.97 23.55
N SER A 281 -5.86 -23.15 22.52
CA SER A 281 -6.24 -22.04 21.63
C SER A 281 -7.10 -21.01 22.38
N PRO A 282 -6.76 -19.70 22.33
CA PRO A 282 -7.54 -18.65 22.98
C PRO A 282 -9.01 -18.64 22.53
N ASN A 283 -9.91 -18.29 23.44
CA ASN A 283 -11.36 -18.33 23.23
C ASN A 283 -12.13 -17.16 23.86
N HIS A 284 -11.46 -16.25 24.57
CA HIS A 284 -12.04 -15.07 25.19
C HIS A 284 -11.12 -13.86 25.02
N VAL A 285 -11.69 -12.65 25.03
CA VAL A 285 -10.96 -11.38 24.86
C VAL A 285 -11.33 -10.47 26.03
N VAL A 286 -10.34 -9.80 26.60
CA VAL A 286 -10.46 -8.97 27.80
C VAL A 286 -9.60 -7.72 27.69
N ALA A 287 -9.88 -6.69 28.51
CA ALA A 287 -9.04 -5.49 28.57
C ALA A 287 -8.04 -5.61 29.73
N ILE A 288 -6.75 -5.53 29.43
CA ILE A 288 -5.68 -5.37 30.41
C ILE A 288 -5.67 -3.91 30.86
N ILE A 289 -5.81 -3.68 32.17
CA ILE A 289 -5.97 -2.35 32.78
C ILE A 289 -4.88 -2.01 33.82
N GLY A 290 -3.84 -2.83 33.95
CA GLY A 290 -2.82 -2.66 34.96
C GLY A 290 -1.90 -3.87 35.12
N TRP A 291 -1.00 -3.81 36.10
CA TRP A 291 -0.06 -4.88 36.43
C TRP A 291 0.47 -4.79 37.88
N ASP A 292 1.04 -5.89 38.39
CA ASP A 292 1.92 -5.91 39.56
C ASP A 292 3.03 -6.96 39.37
N ASP A 293 4.28 -6.50 39.32
CA ASP A 293 5.49 -7.32 39.22
C ASP A 293 5.77 -8.17 40.46
N ASN A 294 5.19 -7.79 41.59
CA ASN A 294 5.35 -8.48 42.86
C ASN A 294 4.26 -9.52 43.11
N PHE A 295 3.22 -9.58 42.25
CA PHE A 295 2.09 -10.49 42.40
C PHE A 295 2.61 -11.91 42.52
N SER A 296 2.37 -12.53 43.68
CA SER A 296 3.14 -13.71 44.06
C SER A 296 2.74 -14.91 43.21
N LYS A 297 3.72 -15.63 42.66
CA LYS A 297 3.45 -16.91 41.99
C LYS A 297 2.89 -17.98 42.92
N ASP A 298 3.01 -17.79 44.23
CA ASP A 298 2.41 -18.67 45.22
C ASP A 298 0.90 -18.44 45.41
N ASN A 299 0.33 -17.36 44.83
CA ASN A 299 -1.11 -17.08 44.79
C ASN A 299 -1.87 -17.98 43.80
N PHE A 300 -1.23 -18.49 42.74
CA PHE A 300 -1.91 -19.26 41.69
C PHE A 300 -2.23 -20.71 42.13
N SER A 301 -3.23 -21.31 41.47
CA SER A 301 -3.88 -22.55 41.86
C SER A 301 -3.10 -23.84 41.58
N GLY A 302 -3.35 -24.85 42.42
CA GLY A 302 -3.03 -26.26 42.11
C GLY A 302 -1.54 -26.61 42.09
N ASP A 303 -1.21 -27.62 41.29
CA ASP A 303 0.16 -28.12 41.08
C ASP A 303 0.95 -27.30 40.04
N THR A 304 0.29 -26.33 39.37
CA THR A 304 0.80 -25.55 38.24
C THR A 304 1.01 -24.08 38.64
N LYS A 305 2.22 -23.75 39.10
CA LYS A 305 2.63 -22.37 39.43
C LYS A 305 3.48 -21.77 38.30
N PRO A 306 3.32 -20.47 37.98
CA PRO A 306 4.14 -19.82 36.96
C PRO A 306 5.60 -19.70 37.40
N GLU A 307 6.51 -19.48 36.45
CA GLU A 307 7.96 -19.53 36.73
C GLU A 307 8.44 -18.41 37.65
N GLY A 308 7.90 -17.20 37.49
CA GLY A 308 8.19 -16.01 38.29
C GLY A 308 6.93 -15.37 38.87
N ASN A 309 7.13 -14.37 39.73
CA ASN A 309 6.06 -13.43 40.10
C ASN A 309 5.70 -12.55 38.89
N GLY A 310 4.56 -11.87 38.98
CA GLY A 310 4.12 -10.90 37.99
C GLY A 310 2.78 -11.26 37.36
N ALA A 311 1.84 -10.31 37.41
CA ALA A 311 0.53 -10.48 36.82
C ALA A 311 -0.01 -9.18 36.20
N PHE A 312 -0.80 -9.34 35.15
CA PHE A 312 -1.65 -8.31 34.55
C PHE A 312 -2.99 -8.23 35.26
N LEU A 313 -3.48 -7.02 35.52
CA LEU A 313 -4.83 -6.79 36.01
C LEU A 313 -5.80 -6.69 34.84
N ILE A 314 -6.90 -7.44 34.90
CA ILE A 314 -7.84 -7.61 33.81
C ILE A 314 -9.22 -7.05 34.19
N LYS A 315 -9.80 -6.27 33.29
CA LYS A 315 -11.23 -5.92 33.24
C LYS A 315 -11.93 -6.92 32.31
N ASN A 316 -12.87 -7.69 32.86
CA ASN A 316 -13.67 -8.68 32.14
C ASN A 316 -14.97 -8.05 31.57
N SER A 317 -15.79 -8.84 30.89
CA SER A 317 -17.02 -8.42 30.20
C SER A 317 -18.27 -9.20 30.62
N TRP A 318 -18.31 -9.75 31.84
CA TRP A 318 -19.43 -10.57 32.35
C TRP A 318 -20.30 -9.86 33.39
N GLY A 319 -20.03 -8.60 33.71
CA GLY A 319 -20.76 -7.81 34.71
C GLY A 319 -20.10 -7.70 36.08
N GLU A 320 -20.55 -6.71 36.84
CA GLU A 320 -20.14 -6.41 38.23
C GLU A 320 -21.11 -6.97 39.29
N ASP A 321 -22.28 -7.46 38.89
CA ASP A 321 -23.29 -8.03 39.80
C ASP A 321 -23.18 -9.57 39.85
N PRO A 322 -22.86 -10.19 41.01
CA PRO A 322 -22.79 -11.64 41.14
C PRO A 322 -24.11 -12.38 40.91
N ASP A 323 -25.26 -11.73 41.08
CA ASP A 323 -26.56 -12.34 40.77
C ASP A 323 -26.89 -12.27 39.26
N SER A 324 -26.02 -11.67 38.43
CA SER A 324 -26.20 -11.49 36.97
C SER A 324 -25.41 -12.44 36.07
N TYR A 325 -24.54 -13.29 36.63
CA TYR A 325 -23.70 -14.21 35.85
C TYR A 325 -24.49 -15.42 35.32
N SER A 326 -24.11 -15.90 34.13
CA SER A 326 -24.67 -17.14 33.58
C SER A 326 -24.19 -18.37 34.38
N ALA A 327 -25.00 -19.43 34.44
CA ALA A 327 -24.63 -20.68 35.13
C ALA A 327 -23.48 -21.46 34.45
N ALA A 328 -22.95 -20.95 33.32
CA ALA A 328 -21.73 -21.42 32.66
C ALA A 328 -20.49 -20.58 33.02
N HIS A 329 -20.68 -19.42 33.67
CA HIS A 329 -19.63 -18.48 34.06
C HIS A 329 -19.63 -18.16 35.57
N ASP A 330 -20.35 -18.91 36.40
CA ASP A 330 -20.49 -18.80 37.88
C ASP A 330 -19.18 -19.13 38.66
N TYR A 331 -18.06 -18.62 38.15
CA TYR A 331 -16.70 -18.73 38.66
C TYR A 331 -15.81 -17.66 37.98
N MET A 332 -14.69 -17.28 38.61
CA MET A 332 -13.78 -16.23 38.10
C MET A 332 -14.42 -14.83 38.01
N HIS A 333 -14.72 -14.27 39.19
CA HIS A 333 -15.55 -13.06 39.31
C HIS A 333 -14.87 -11.83 39.89
N ALA A 334 -13.87 -11.95 40.75
CA ALA A 334 -13.37 -10.81 41.50
C ALA A 334 -11.96 -11.01 42.05
N ILE A 335 -11.28 -9.88 42.27
CA ILE A 335 -10.12 -9.78 43.16
C ILE A 335 -10.58 -9.43 44.59
N PRO A 336 -9.85 -9.86 45.64
CA PRO A 336 -10.00 -9.28 46.97
C PRO A 336 -9.62 -7.80 46.97
N ASN A 337 -10.29 -6.97 47.78
CA ASN A 337 -9.97 -5.54 47.91
C ASN A 337 -9.56 -5.14 49.34
N ASP A 338 -8.94 -3.97 49.47
CA ASP A 338 -8.35 -3.47 50.73
C ASP A 338 -9.38 -3.19 51.84
N GLU A 339 -10.66 -3.05 51.51
CA GLU A 339 -11.75 -2.93 52.50
C GLU A 339 -12.19 -4.29 53.08
N GLY A 340 -11.63 -5.40 52.57
CA GLY A 340 -12.02 -6.77 52.93
C GLY A 340 -13.24 -7.29 52.16
N GLY A 341 -13.59 -6.62 51.06
CA GLY A 341 -14.60 -7.04 50.10
C GLY A 341 -14.00 -7.66 48.84
N LYS A 342 -14.71 -7.51 47.72
CA LYS A 342 -14.34 -8.03 46.40
C LYS A 342 -14.68 -7.01 45.32
N ASP A 343 -13.77 -6.80 44.37
CA ASP A 343 -14.01 -5.97 43.18
C ASP A 343 -14.45 -6.88 42.04
N TYR A 344 -15.75 -6.87 41.75
CA TYR A 344 -16.37 -7.76 40.77
C TYR A 344 -16.09 -7.33 39.33
N GLY A 345 -15.97 -8.32 38.44
CA GLY A 345 -15.59 -8.14 37.04
C GLY A 345 -14.08 -8.01 36.79
N TYR A 346 -13.24 -8.09 37.83
CA TYR A 346 -11.79 -7.97 37.74
C TYR A 346 -11.07 -9.25 38.20
N PHE A 347 -9.93 -9.56 37.57
CA PHE A 347 -9.06 -10.67 37.97
C PHE A 347 -7.60 -10.47 37.50
N TRP A 348 -6.67 -11.25 38.03
CA TRP A 348 -5.24 -11.23 37.66
C TRP A 348 -4.90 -12.37 36.70
N ILE A 349 -4.20 -12.09 35.58
CA ILE A 349 -3.58 -13.12 34.72
C ILE A 349 -2.07 -13.10 34.92
N SER A 350 -1.46 -14.27 35.12
CA SER A 350 0.01 -14.42 35.17
C SER A 350 0.68 -13.87 33.89
N TYR A 351 1.80 -13.15 34.01
CA TYR A 351 2.60 -12.80 32.81
C TYR A 351 3.05 -14.03 32.00
N TYR A 352 3.15 -15.18 32.67
CA TYR A 352 3.55 -16.46 32.10
C TYR A 352 2.38 -17.27 31.52
N ASP A 353 1.16 -16.73 31.47
CA ASP A 353 0.00 -17.43 30.89
C ASP A 353 0.28 -17.85 29.45
N GLU A 354 0.23 -19.16 29.19
CA GLU A 354 0.67 -19.76 27.93
C GLU A 354 -0.33 -19.54 26.77
N SER A 355 -1.37 -18.73 26.97
CA SER A 355 -2.42 -18.41 26.00
C SER A 355 -2.62 -16.91 25.74
N LEU A 356 -1.98 -16.01 26.51
CA LEU A 356 -2.17 -14.57 26.38
C LEU A 356 -1.53 -14.06 25.07
N SER A 357 -2.37 -13.62 24.12
CA SER A 357 -1.93 -13.25 22.76
C SER A 357 -2.69 -12.08 22.14
N LEU A 358 -2.16 -11.59 21.01
CA LEU A 358 -2.69 -10.46 20.21
C LEU A 358 -3.14 -9.24 21.06
N PRO A 359 -2.28 -8.69 21.94
CA PRO A 359 -2.54 -7.43 22.62
C PRO A 359 -2.66 -6.26 21.62
N VAL A 360 -3.76 -5.51 21.66
CA VAL A 360 -4.03 -4.34 20.80
C VAL A 360 -4.39 -3.12 21.64
N SER A 361 -3.66 -2.02 21.45
CA SER A 361 -4.03 -0.69 21.95
C SER A 361 -4.67 0.16 20.86
N TYR A 362 -5.42 1.19 21.27
CA TYR A 362 -6.12 2.12 20.38
C TYR A 362 -5.83 3.55 20.81
N GLU A 363 -5.49 4.41 19.85
CA GLU A 363 -5.37 5.85 20.03
C GLU A 363 -6.47 6.57 19.24
N MET A 364 -7.28 7.33 19.96
CA MET A 364 -8.42 8.06 19.42
C MET A 364 -8.12 9.55 19.27
N ASP A 365 -8.60 10.16 18.20
CA ASP A 365 -8.90 11.58 18.12
C ASP A 365 -10.28 11.84 18.74
N VAL A 366 -10.43 12.96 19.43
CA VAL A 366 -11.55 13.24 20.35
C VAL A 366 -11.95 14.71 20.32
N ILE A 367 -13.26 14.96 20.25
CA ILE A 367 -13.83 16.30 20.07
C ILE A 367 -13.54 17.20 21.28
N THR A 368 -12.43 17.93 21.24
CA THR A 368 -11.98 18.84 22.31
C THR A 368 -11.96 20.29 21.84
N ASP A 369 -11.37 20.59 20.69
CA ASP A 369 -11.58 21.83 19.91
C ASP A 369 -11.88 21.60 18.41
N GLY A 370 -11.82 20.34 17.95
CA GLY A 370 -12.22 19.84 16.63
C GLY A 370 -12.03 18.31 16.57
N PHE A 371 -12.03 17.76 15.36
CA PHE A 371 -11.24 16.56 15.03
C PHE A 371 -9.98 17.03 14.29
N ASP A 372 -8.93 16.21 14.22
CA ASP A 372 -7.71 16.50 13.45
C ASP A 372 -7.97 16.50 11.92
N TYR A 373 -8.97 15.74 11.48
CA TYR A 373 -9.39 15.64 10.08
C TYR A 373 -10.93 15.63 9.95
N ASP A 374 -11.48 16.47 9.07
CA ASP A 374 -12.92 16.53 8.78
C ASP A 374 -13.45 15.28 8.04
N ASN A 375 -12.69 14.75 7.08
CA ASN A 375 -13.14 13.72 6.13
C ASN A 375 -12.16 12.54 5.99
N ILE A 376 -12.68 11.36 5.60
CA ILE A 376 -11.90 10.15 5.28
C ILE A 376 -12.34 9.54 3.93
N GLU A 377 -11.48 9.63 2.92
CA GLU A 377 -11.68 8.93 1.65
C GLU A 377 -11.04 7.53 1.74
N GLN A 378 -11.80 6.48 1.43
CA GLN A 378 -11.35 5.10 1.60
C GLN A 378 -12.09 4.13 0.68
N TYR A 379 -11.36 3.11 0.23
CA TYR A 379 -11.92 1.99 -0.53
C TYR A 379 -11.83 0.65 0.22
N ASP A 380 -11.12 0.57 1.34
CA ASP A 380 -10.85 -0.68 2.06
C ASP A 380 -11.75 -0.84 3.30
N TYR A 381 -13.02 -1.20 3.09
CA TYR A 381 -13.99 -1.43 4.18
C TYR A 381 -14.00 -2.87 4.71
N LEU A 382 -13.34 -3.81 4.03
CA LEU A 382 -12.91 -5.05 4.67
C LEU A 382 -11.61 -4.78 5.43
N GLY A 383 -10.59 -4.23 4.77
CA GLY A 383 -9.30 -3.88 5.35
C GLY A 383 -8.73 -4.97 6.25
N ILE A 384 -8.20 -4.56 7.41
CA ILE A 384 -7.70 -5.46 8.46
C ILE A 384 -8.80 -6.20 9.25
N THR A 385 -10.08 -5.98 8.94
CA THR A 385 -11.13 -6.91 9.41
C THR A 385 -10.88 -8.32 8.87
N SER A 386 -10.15 -8.47 7.74
CA SER A 386 -9.58 -9.73 7.27
C SER A 386 -8.22 -10.03 7.94
N PRO A 387 -8.09 -11.10 8.76
CA PRO A 387 -6.78 -11.55 9.24
C PRO A 387 -5.82 -11.97 8.13
N LEU A 388 -6.31 -12.41 6.96
CA LEU A 388 -5.44 -12.82 5.85
C LEU A 388 -4.74 -11.65 5.16
N SER A 389 -5.27 -10.43 5.25
CA SER A 389 -4.57 -9.20 4.80
C SER A 389 -3.25 -8.94 5.52
N MET A 390 -3.01 -9.61 6.65
CA MET A 390 -1.73 -9.57 7.34
C MET A 390 -0.70 -10.58 6.78
N SER A 391 -1.06 -11.47 5.86
CA SER A 391 -0.15 -12.53 5.36
C SER A 391 0.30 -12.31 3.93
N GLN A 392 1.60 -12.02 3.77
CA GLN A 392 2.32 -11.95 2.50
C GLN A 392 2.04 -13.17 1.59
N SER A 393 1.99 -14.36 2.20
CA SER A 393 1.85 -15.64 1.48
C SER A 393 0.52 -15.77 0.73
N ALA A 394 -0.56 -15.19 1.27
CA ALA A 394 -1.88 -15.21 0.66
C ALA A 394 -1.93 -14.31 -0.59
N ALA A 395 -1.41 -13.08 -0.49
CA ALA A 395 -1.33 -12.16 -1.64
C ALA A 395 -0.45 -12.72 -2.76
N GLN A 396 0.74 -13.24 -2.42
CA GLN A 396 1.65 -13.82 -3.39
C GLN A 396 1.06 -15.05 -4.11
N ALA A 397 0.23 -15.86 -3.44
CA ALA A 397 -0.45 -16.99 -4.07
C ALA A 397 -1.48 -16.54 -5.14
N VAL A 398 -2.24 -15.47 -4.89
CA VAL A 398 -3.20 -14.92 -5.87
C VAL A 398 -2.47 -14.34 -7.09
N LEU A 399 -1.38 -13.59 -6.87
CA LEU A 399 -0.58 -13.02 -7.95
C LEU A 399 0.08 -14.12 -8.81
N ALA A 400 0.62 -15.16 -8.19
CA ALA A 400 1.24 -16.29 -8.87
C ALA A 400 0.27 -17.09 -9.76
N ASP A 401 -0.97 -17.35 -9.30
CA ASP A 401 -1.98 -18.03 -10.12
C ASP A 401 -2.48 -17.18 -11.29
N ASN A 402 -2.50 -15.85 -11.12
CA ASN A 402 -2.76 -14.91 -12.22
C ASN A 402 -1.56 -14.74 -13.18
N GLY A 403 -0.38 -15.30 -12.85
CA GLY A 403 0.78 -15.41 -13.72
C GLY A 403 1.97 -14.49 -13.39
N TYR A 404 1.88 -13.73 -12.30
CA TYR A 404 2.92 -12.78 -11.87
C TYR A 404 3.86 -13.46 -10.87
N THR A 405 5.14 -13.59 -11.22
CA THR A 405 6.05 -14.56 -10.57
C THR A 405 7.50 -14.08 -10.42
N GLY A 406 7.84 -12.89 -10.90
CA GLY A 406 9.13 -12.24 -10.65
C GLY A 406 9.27 -11.71 -9.22
N GLY A 407 8.18 -11.18 -8.66
CA GLY A 407 8.08 -10.70 -7.29
C GLY A 407 7.04 -9.59 -7.15
N MET A 408 6.50 -9.42 -5.94
CA MET A 408 5.79 -8.18 -5.60
C MET A 408 6.82 -7.06 -5.52
N ASP A 409 6.51 -5.85 -5.99
CA ASP A 409 7.42 -4.69 -5.87
C ASP A 409 7.09 -3.85 -4.61
N GLU A 410 6.45 -4.49 -3.62
CA GLU A 410 5.98 -3.91 -2.34
C GLU A 410 5.16 -2.61 -2.42
N SER A 411 4.69 -2.27 -3.61
CA SER A 411 4.06 -0.99 -3.91
C SER A 411 2.58 -1.17 -4.21
N VAL A 412 1.76 -0.37 -3.55
CA VAL A 412 0.32 -0.28 -3.76
C VAL A 412 -0.07 1.17 -4.05
N ALA A 413 -1.23 1.37 -4.67
CA ALA A 413 -1.78 2.71 -4.87
C ALA A 413 -3.31 2.73 -4.92
N ASN A 414 -3.91 3.77 -4.34
CA ASN A 414 -5.33 4.10 -4.51
C ASN A 414 -5.45 5.43 -5.26
N VAL A 415 -6.40 5.51 -6.20
CA VAL A 415 -6.73 6.69 -7.00
C VAL A 415 -8.07 7.25 -6.56
N PHE A 416 -8.06 8.46 -6.00
CA PHE A 416 -9.22 9.17 -5.48
C PHE A 416 -9.60 10.35 -6.37
N THR A 417 -10.78 10.92 -6.14
CA THR A 417 -11.21 12.22 -6.70
C THR A 417 -11.73 13.07 -5.55
N ALA A 418 -11.33 14.34 -5.45
CA ALA A 418 -11.86 15.24 -4.43
C ALA A 418 -13.24 15.79 -4.86
N ASP A 419 -14.26 15.67 -4.01
CA ASP A 419 -15.61 16.16 -4.30
C ASP A 419 -15.78 17.67 -4.00
N ASP A 420 -15.03 18.22 -3.04
CA ASP A 420 -15.02 19.66 -2.70
C ASP A 420 -13.57 20.21 -2.59
N TYR A 421 -13.41 21.49 -2.22
CA TYR A 421 -12.12 22.09 -1.90
C TYR A 421 -11.64 21.58 -0.53
N VAL A 422 -10.70 20.63 -0.54
CA VAL A 422 -10.10 20.04 0.67
C VAL A 422 -8.57 20.17 0.67
N THR A 423 -7.96 19.98 1.83
CA THR A 423 -6.51 19.74 1.99
C THR A 423 -6.31 18.29 2.42
N LEU A 424 -5.68 17.47 1.58
CA LEU A 424 -5.16 16.16 1.97
C LEU A 424 -4.03 16.37 3.00
N ALA A 425 -4.30 15.99 4.25
CA ALA A 425 -3.45 16.29 5.40
C ALA A 425 -2.69 15.05 5.90
N ALA A 426 -3.28 13.86 5.82
CA ALA A 426 -2.66 12.62 6.23
C ALA A 426 -3.13 11.43 5.37
N VAL A 427 -2.44 10.29 5.48
CA VAL A 427 -2.85 9.01 4.87
C VAL A 427 -2.73 7.88 5.90
N SER A 428 -3.56 6.84 5.79
CA SER A 428 -3.35 5.63 6.59
C SER A 428 -2.15 4.83 6.08
N LEU A 429 -1.50 4.11 6.99
CA LEU A 429 -0.48 3.12 6.70
C LEU A 429 -0.69 1.91 7.61
N PHE A 430 -0.98 0.75 7.02
CA PHE A 430 -0.94 -0.52 7.73
C PHE A 430 0.49 -1.07 7.75
N SER A 431 0.96 -1.58 8.88
CA SER A 431 2.26 -2.24 9.05
C SER A 431 2.13 -3.60 9.74
N ASN A 432 3.00 -4.57 9.38
CA ASN A 432 3.11 -5.85 10.07
C ASN A 432 4.58 -6.29 10.32
N GLN A 433 5.53 -5.35 10.36
CA GLN A 433 6.97 -5.65 10.48
C GLN A 433 7.66 -4.91 11.64
N ALA A 434 8.88 -5.38 11.92
CA ALA A 434 9.70 -5.00 13.06
C ALA A 434 10.38 -3.61 12.95
N GLU A 435 11.02 -3.21 14.06
CA GLU A 435 11.89 -2.03 14.25
C GLU A 435 12.62 -1.57 12.98
N GLY A 436 12.42 -0.30 12.60
CA GLY A 436 13.00 0.32 11.40
C GLY A 436 12.28 0.02 10.09
N SER A 437 11.06 -0.50 10.12
CA SER A 437 10.20 -0.62 8.93
C SER A 437 9.83 0.76 8.40
N THR A 438 9.80 0.90 7.07
CA THR A 438 9.55 2.20 6.41
C THR A 438 8.55 2.07 5.27
N ALA A 439 7.85 3.16 4.97
CA ALA A 439 7.05 3.29 3.76
C ALA A 439 7.38 4.61 3.06
N GLU A 440 7.70 4.54 1.77
CA GLU A 440 7.74 5.74 0.93
C GLU A 440 6.30 6.08 0.51
N ILE A 441 5.84 7.27 0.87
CA ILE A 441 4.51 7.79 0.55
C ILE A 441 4.68 8.88 -0.50
N ALA A 442 3.98 8.76 -1.63
CA ALA A 442 4.04 9.71 -2.73
C ALA A 442 2.64 10.04 -3.25
N VAL A 443 2.33 11.33 -3.40
CA VAL A 443 1.04 11.83 -3.89
C VAL A 443 1.23 12.43 -5.28
N TYR A 444 0.49 11.92 -6.25
CA TYR A 444 0.47 12.38 -7.64
C TYR A 444 -0.88 13.00 -7.97
N LEU A 445 -0.88 14.14 -8.67
CA LEU A 445 -2.09 14.91 -9.00
C LEU A 445 -2.33 14.90 -10.51
N GLY A 446 -3.54 14.50 -10.91
CA GLY A 446 -3.87 14.05 -12.27
C GLY A 446 -3.18 12.72 -12.65
N GLY A 447 -3.32 12.32 -13.91
CA GLY A 447 -2.63 11.15 -14.46
C GLY A 447 -3.36 10.51 -15.65
N GLU A 448 -2.73 9.53 -16.28
CA GLU A 448 -3.37 8.58 -17.19
C GLU A 448 -3.98 7.41 -16.39
N SER A 449 -5.24 7.06 -16.68
CA SER A 449 -5.88 5.86 -16.13
C SER A 449 -5.03 4.59 -16.36
N GLY A 450 -4.86 3.77 -15.33
CA GLY A 450 -4.01 2.59 -15.36
C GLY A 450 -2.52 2.85 -15.14
N LYS A 451 -2.12 4.09 -14.77
CA LYS A 451 -0.72 4.44 -14.48
C LYS A 451 -0.61 5.31 -13.22
N PRO A 452 -0.59 4.71 -12.01
CA PRO A 452 -0.53 5.42 -10.72
C PRO A 452 0.44 6.61 -10.64
N GLU A 453 1.69 6.43 -11.07
CA GLU A 453 2.76 7.45 -11.00
C GLU A 453 2.77 8.46 -12.17
N SER A 454 1.80 8.44 -13.08
CA SER A 454 1.82 9.28 -14.29
C SER A 454 1.36 10.74 -14.09
N GLY A 455 0.87 11.07 -12.89
CA GLY A 455 0.48 12.43 -12.52
C GLY A 455 1.66 13.35 -12.21
N THR A 456 1.35 14.56 -11.77
CA THR A 456 2.36 15.49 -11.23
C THR A 456 2.64 15.11 -9.77
N LEU A 457 3.87 14.71 -9.44
CA LEU A 457 4.27 14.46 -8.05
C LEU A 457 4.20 15.77 -7.24
N VAL A 458 3.31 15.82 -6.25
CA VAL A 458 3.04 17.03 -5.44
C VAL A 458 3.45 16.90 -3.97
N SER A 459 3.51 15.68 -3.43
CA SER A 459 4.04 15.41 -2.09
C SER A 459 4.79 14.08 -2.07
N LYS A 460 5.87 13.99 -1.29
CA LYS A 460 6.66 12.78 -1.13
C LYS A 460 7.47 12.78 0.16
N GLN A 461 7.37 11.71 0.95
CA GLN A 461 8.11 11.52 2.20
C GLN A 461 8.41 10.03 2.45
N THR A 462 9.15 9.75 3.52
CA THR A 462 9.34 8.38 4.03
C THR A 462 8.88 8.33 5.48
N ALA A 463 7.81 7.58 5.74
CA ALA A 463 7.40 7.25 7.09
C ALA A 463 8.32 6.16 7.66
N THR A 464 8.66 6.25 8.95
CA THR A 464 9.16 5.11 9.74
C THR A 464 8.03 4.67 10.66
N VAL A 465 7.78 3.37 10.73
CA VAL A 465 6.74 2.79 11.58
C VAL A 465 7.37 1.67 12.40
N ASP A 466 7.58 1.93 13.68
CA ASP A 466 8.12 0.95 14.61
C ASP A 466 6.97 0.15 15.22
N GLY A 467 6.34 -0.74 14.43
CA GLY A 467 5.30 -1.62 14.95
C GLY A 467 4.38 -2.29 13.93
N ASN A 468 3.51 -3.16 14.46
CA ASN A 468 2.41 -3.80 13.76
C ASN A 468 1.11 -3.04 14.03
N GLY A 469 0.20 -2.98 13.06
CA GLY A 469 -1.11 -2.35 13.21
C GLY A 469 -1.37 -1.22 12.21
N PHE A 470 -2.33 -0.35 12.54
CA PHE A 470 -2.83 0.73 11.69
C PHE A 470 -2.34 2.08 12.22
N TYR A 471 -1.83 2.94 11.34
CA TYR A 471 -1.24 4.22 11.69
C TYR A 471 -1.75 5.33 10.78
N THR A 472 -1.91 6.55 11.32
CA THR A 472 -2.27 7.73 10.52
C THR A 472 -1.07 8.65 10.36
N ILE A 473 -0.56 8.75 9.13
CA ILE A 473 0.67 9.45 8.79
C ILE A 473 0.36 10.84 8.25
N ASN A 474 0.64 11.85 9.05
CA ASN A 474 0.64 13.26 8.62
C ASN A 474 1.58 13.47 7.43
N LEU A 475 1.14 14.23 6.43
CA LEU A 475 1.97 14.61 5.29
C LEU A 475 2.88 15.80 5.65
N ASP A 476 4.19 15.64 5.43
CA ASP A 476 5.19 16.72 5.59
C ASP A 476 4.84 17.93 4.72
N GLN A 477 4.22 17.67 3.56
CA GLN A 477 3.65 18.66 2.65
C GLN A 477 2.20 18.27 2.33
N PRO A 478 1.20 18.84 3.05
CA PRO A 478 -0.22 18.66 2.74
C PRO A 478 -0.58 19.18 1.35
N VAL A 479 -1.53 18.54 0.68
CA VAL A 479 -1.89 18.82 -0.72
C VAL A 479 -3.26 19.47 -0.81
N ASN A 480 -3.34 20.68 -1.35
CA ASN A 480 -4.60 21.34 -1.65
C ASN A 480 -5.23 20.74 -2.92
N LEU A 481 -6.45 20.22 -2.78
CA LEU A 481 -7.25 19.59 -3.82
C LEU A 481 -8.50 20.44 -4.10
N ARG A 482 -9.10 20.30 -5.28
CA ARG A 482 -10.29 21.06 -5.72
C ARG A 482 -11.35 20.09 -6.26
N PRO A 483 -12.62 20.50 -6.38
CA PRO A 483 -13.68 19.64 -6.91
C PRO A 483 -13.31 19.05 -8.28
N GLY A 484 -13.27 17.72 -8.38
CA GLY A 484 -12.92 16.97 -9.59
C GLY A 484 -11.41 16.77 -9.85
N ASP A 485 -10.50 17.21 -8.97
CA ASP A 485 -9.10 16.82 -9.06
C ASP A 485 -8.92 15.35 -8.68
N THR A 486 -8.40 14.55 -9.60
CA THR A 486 -8.03 13.16 -9.37
C THR A 486 -6.62 13.08 -8.77
N TYR A 487 -6.42 12.27 -7.73
CA TYR A 487 -5.13 12.13 -7.06
C TYR A 487 -4.81 10.68 -6.72
N THR A 488 -3.59 10.25 -6.99
CA THR A 488 -3.07 8.93 -6.62
C THR A 488 -2.22 9.05 -5.36
N ILE A 489 -2.50 8.24 -4.35
CA ILE A 489 -1.57 7.97 -3.26
C ILE A 489 -0.88 6.65 -3.55
N VAL A 490 0.44 6.69 -3.76
CA VAL A 490 1.31 5.51 -3.89
C VAL A 490 2.01 5.29 -2.56
N GLN A 491 2.04 4.03 -2.09
CA GLN A 491 2.83 3.61 -0.94
C GLN A 491 3.74 2.44 -1.34
N THR A 492 5.05 2.63 -1.20
CA THR A 492 6.06 1.57 -1.37
C THR A 492 6.58 1.16 0.00
N VAL A 493 6.20 -0.04 0.43
CA VAL A 493 6.58 -0.61 1.73
C VAL A 493 8.00 -1.17 1.67
N ASN A 494 8.74 -1.04 2.76
CA ASN A 494 10.02 -1.71 2.97
C ASN A 494 10.04 -2.35 4.36
N GLY A 495 9.76 -3.65 4.40
CA GLY A 495 9.70 -4.48 5.62
C GLY A 495 11.07 -4.91 6.15
N GLY A 496 12.16 -4.25 5.75
CA GLY A 496 13.49 -4.50 6.27
C GLY A 496 14.08 -5.85 5.83
N SER A 497 14.24 -6.79 6.77
CA SER A 497 15.05 -8.01 6.56
C SER A 497 14.31 -9.17 5.89
N ALA A 498 13.71 -8.90 4.72
CA ALA A 498 13.12 -9.83 3.75
C ALA A 498 11.70 -10.39 4.00
N ASN A 499 10.94 -9.88 4.96
CA ASN A 499 9.50 -10.15 5.11
C ASN A 499 8.67 -8.96 4.60
N ASN A 500 8.54 -8.89 3.28
CA ASN A 500 7.91 -7.78 2.57
C ASN A 500 6.40 -8.02 2.35
N TYR A 501 5.55 -7.39 3.17
CA TYR A 501 4.08 -7.49 3.04
C TYR A 501 3.53 -6.58 1.93
N LEU A 502 2.27 -6.83 1.57
CA LEU A 502 1.50 -6.00 0.65
C LEU A 502 0.21 -5.57 1.38
N PRO A 503 0.01 -4.27 1.70
CA PRO A 503 -1.17 -3.82 2.43
C PRO A 503 -2.40 -3.79 1.50
N VAL A 504 -3.01 -4.95 1.29
CA VAL A 504 -4.17 -5.18 0.43
C VAL A 504 -5.23 -6.00 1.16
N GLU A 505 -6.50 -5.75 0.86
CA GLU A 505 -7.61 -6.57 1.34
C GLU A 505 -7.57 -8.00 0.77
N ILE A 506 -7.91 -8.99 1.60
CA ILE A 506 -8.06 -10.38 1.17
C ILE A 506 -9.42 -10.93 1.58
N GLY A 507 -10.30 -11.09 0.60
CA GLY A 507 -11.64 -11.69 0.77
C GLY A 507 -11.61 -13.22 0.67
N TYR A 508 -12.32 -13.88 1.58
CA TYR A 508 -12.43 -15.35 1.70
C TYR A 508 -13.64 -15.80 2.52
N LEU A 509 -14.05 -17.07 2.35
CA LEU A 509 -15.09 -17.71 3.16
C LEU A 509 -14.48 -18.72 4.14
N LEU A 510 -14.75 -18.54 5.45
CA LEU A 510 -14.34 -19.43 6.53
C LEU A 510 -15.54 -19.77 7.42
N ASN A 511 -15.98 -21.04 7.37
CA ASN A 511 -17.15 -21.53 8.11
C ASN A 511 -18.42 -20.71 7.79
N SER A 512 -18.94 -19.91 8.73
CA SER A 512 -20.05 -18.96 8.49
C SER A 512 -19.60 -17.52 8.23
N PHE A 513 -18.31 -17.22 8.38
CA PHE A 513 -17.74 -15.88 8.19
C PHE A 513 -17.32 -15.68 6.75
N GLU A 514 -17.92 -14.69 6.11
CA GLU A 514 -17.69 -14.33 4.73
C GLU A 514 -17.03 -12.96 4.70
N TYR A 515 -15.72 -12.93 4.45
CA TYR A 515 -14.93 -11.72 4.29
C TYR A 515 -14.98 -11.35 2.80
N ILE A 516 -15.63 -10.26 2.46
CA ILE A 516 -15.92 -9.84 1.09
C ILE A 516 -15.08 -8.61 0.78
N ALA A 517 -14.23 -8.73 -0.23
CA ALA A 517 -13.46 -7.63 -0.81
C ALA A 517 -14.11 -7.22 -2.14
N VAL A 518 -14.23 -5.93 -2.43
CA VAL A 518 -14.85 -5.39 -3.65
C VAL A 518 -13.93 -4.34 -4.26
N SER A 519 -13.37 -4.59 -5.44
CA SER A 519 -12.47 -3.65 -6.11
C SER A 519 -13.01 -3.30 -7.50
N ASN A 520 -13.23 -2.00 -7.77
CA ASN A 520 -13.73 -1.53 -9.06
C ASN A 520 -12.58 -1.08 -9.97
N PRO A 521 -12.75 -1.13 -11.31
CA PRO A 521 -11.69 -0.74 -12.24
C PRO A 521 -11.32 0.73 -12.12
N GLY A 522 -10.04 1.02 -11.93
CA GLY A 522 -9.52 2.38 -11.77
C GLY A 522 -9.19 2.82 -10.34
N GLU A 523 -9.70 2.13 -9.31
CA GLU A 523 -9.54 2.53 -7.91
C GLU A 523 -8.18 2.12 -7.33
N SER A 524 -7.87 0.82 -7.38
CA SER A 524 -6.77 0.21 -6.63
C SER A 524 -5.77 -0.51 -7.51
N TYR A 525 -4.49 -0.35 -7.20
CA TYR A 525 -3.37 -0.90 -7.97
C TYR A 525 -2.30 -1.57 -7.09
N ILE A 526 -1.70 -2.63 -7.62
CA ILE A 526 -0.54 -3.35 -7.05
C ILE A 526 0.60 -3.31 -8.07
N SER A 527 1.84 -3.01 -7.66
CA SER A 527 3.02 -3.23 -8.52
C SER A 527 3.58 -4.64 -8.33
N CYS A 528 3.69 -5.36 -9.45
CA CYS A 528 4.31 -6.69 -9.50
C CYS A 528 5.08 -6.84 -10.81
N ASP A 529 6.23 -7.50 -10.77
CA ASP A 529 7.12 -7.71 -11.92
C ASP A 529 7.48 -6.40 -12.68
N GLY A 530 7.51 -5.25 -11.97
CA GLY A 530 7.75 -3.92 -12.53
C GLY A 530 6.57 -3.34 -13.33
N GLN A 531 5.33 -3.75 -13.03
CA GLN A 531 4.12 -3.29 -13.70
C GLN A 531 2.99 -3.04 -12.68
N TRP A 532 2.29 -1.91 -12.83
CA TRP A 532 1.07 -1.63 -12.10
C TRP A 532 -0.11 -2.45 -12.63
N LEU A 533 -0.77 -3.18 -11.73
CA LEU A 533 -1.89 -4.08 -11.99
C LEU A 533 -3.14 -3.54 -11.32
N ASP A 534 -4.21 -3.34 -12.10
CA ASP A 534 -5.54 -2.98 -11.58
C ASP A 534 -6.15 -4.20 -10.87
N VAL A 535 -6.46 -4.08 -9.57
CA VAL A 535 -6.82 -5.25 -8.76
C VAL A 535 -8.13 -5.91 -9.22
N SER A 536 -9.06 -5.14 -9.77
CA SER A 536 -10.35 -5.64 -10.31
C SER A 536 -10.18 -6.64 -11.47
N THR A 537 -8.97 -6.71 -12.05
CA THR A 537 -8.64 -7.64 -13.14
C THR A 537 -8.11 -9.00 -12.67
N LEU A 538 -7.74 -9.13 -11.39
CA LEU A 538 -7.22 -10.37 -10.79
C LEU A 538 -8.34 -11.38 -10.54
N LYS A 539 -8.04 -12.67 -10.72
CA LYS A 539 -8.98 -13.77 -10.46
C LYS A 539 -8.75 -14.35 -9.07
N PRO A 540 -9.81 -14.82 -8.37
CA PRO A 540 -9.65 -15.52 -7.11
C PRO A 540 -8.84 -16.81 -7.25
N PHE A 541 -7.90 -17.03 -6.32
CA PHE A 541 -7.12 -18.26 -6.20
C PHE A 541 -7.92 -19.34 -5.43
N GLU A 542 -7.92 -20.58 -5.92
CA GLU A 542 -8.64 -21.69 -5.31
C GLU A 542 -7.73 -22.59 -4.45
N LEU A 543 -7.56 -22.23 -3.17
CA LEU A 543 -6.82 -23.05 -2.22
C LEU A 543 -7.59 -24.33 -1.87
N GLN A 544 -7.04 -25.48 -2.25
CA GLN A 544 -7.56 -26.79 -1.90
C GLN A 544 -7.15 -27.17 -0.46
N THR A 545 -8.12 -27.25 0.44
CA THR A 545 -7.93 -27.87 1.77
C THR A 545 -8.40 -29.34 1.73
N GLN A 546 -8.20 -30.11 2.80
CA GLN A 546 -8.66 -31.51 2.83
C GLN A 546 -10.19 -31.66 2.81
N GLU A 547 -10.94 -30.64 3.23
CA GLU A 547 -12.41 -30.69 3.41
C GLU A 547 -13.19 -29.75 2.46
N THR A 548 -12.56 -28.69 1.96
CA THR A 548 -13.21 -27.68 1.09
C THR A 548 -12.23 -26.93 0.17
N THR A 549 -12.74 -26.34 -0.92
CA THR A 549 -12.03 -25.31 -1.68
C THR A 549 -12.32 -23.95 -1.04
N MET A 550 -11.29 -23.30 -0.48
CA MET A 550 -11.38 -21.88 -0.12
C MET A 550 -10.99 -21.02 -1.33
N LYS A 551 -11.65 -19.88 -1.52
CA LYS A 551 -11.28 -18.90 -2.53
C LYS A 551 -10.67 -17.68 -1.86
N LEU A 552 -9.52 -17.22 -2.34
CA LEU A 552 -8.87 -15.98 -1.91
C LEU A 552 -8.96 -14.96 -3.04
N THR A 553 -9.46 -13.76 -2.74
CA THR A 553 -9.61 -12.64 -3.68
C THR A 553 -8.89 -11.42 -3.13
N LEU A 554 -8.18 -10.64 -3.96
CA LEU A 554 -7.59 -9.37 -3.54
C LEU A 554 -8.58 -8.23 -3.76
N GLY A 555 -8.68 -7.32 -2.79
CA GLY A 555 -9.47 -6.09 -2.85
C GLY A 555 -8.60 -4.85 -2.97
N ASN A 556 -9.03 -3.77 -2.33
CA ASN A 556 -8.37 -2.48 -2.43
C ASN A 556 -7.07 -2.42 -1.63
N ALA A 557 -6.21 -1.46 -1.94
CA ALA A 557 -5.07 -1.19 -1.07
C ALA A 557 -5.57 -0.56 0.23
N MET A 558 -4.93 -0.88 1.36
CA MET A 558 -5.29 -0.36 2.69
C MET A 558 -4.77 1.07 2.91
N ILE A 559 -5.12 1.95 1.97
CA ILE A 559 -4.79 3.38 1.92
C ILE A 559 -6.09 4.18 2.03
N LYS A 560 -6.23 4.87 3.15
CA LYS A 560 -7.25 5.88 3.43
C LYS A 560 -6.60 7.26 3.33
N ALA A 561 -7.33 8.25 2.86
CA ALA A 561 -6.86 9.61 2.66
C ALA A 561 -7.65 10.57 3.57
N TYR A 562 -6.98 11.21 4.51
CA TYR A 562 -7.61 12.09 5.49
C TYR A 562 -7.51 13.54 5.04
N THR A 563 -8.65 14.22 4.95
CA THR A 563 -8.71 15.57 4.40
C THR A 563 -9.45 16.54 5.33
N ASN A 564 -9.06 17.80 5.28
CA ASN A 564 -9.71 18.91 5.99
C ASN A 564 -10.40 19.85 5.00
N ASP A 565 -11.58 20.33 5.37
CA ASP A 565 -12.35 21.28 4.58
C ASP A 565 -11.60 22.62 4.49
N ARG A 566 -11.49 23.18 3.29
CA ARG A 566 -10.89 24.50 3.07
C ARG A 566 -11.82 25.40 2.26
N GLN A 567 -11.33 26.61 2.00
CA GLN A 567 -11.96 27.50 1.03
C GLN A 567 -11.11 27.56 -0.24
N GLU A 568 -11.78 27.86 -1.35
CA GLU A 568 -11.14 28.27 -2.59
C GLU A 568 -10.23 29.49 -2.35
N ASN A 569 -9.07 29.52 -3.01
CA ASN A 569 -8.12 30.61 -2.97
C ASN A 569 -7.56 30.94 -4.37
N ALA A 570 -6.85 32.05 -4.51
CA ALA A 570 -6.40 32.54 -5.81
C ALA A 570 -5.38 31.64 -6.55
N ALA A 571 -4.76 30.66 -5.88
CA ALA A 571 -3.98 29.63 -6.57
C ALA A 571 -4.91 28.64 -7.31
N ASP A 572 -6.08 28.32 -6.77
CA ASP A 572 -7.07 27.43 -7.41
C ASP A 572 -7.57 28.00 -8.74
N ASP A 573 -7.86 29.31 -8.76
CA ASP A 573 -8.13 30.13 -9.95
C ASP A 573 -7.03 29.93 -11.00
N VAL A 574 -5.76 30.09 -10.62
CA VAL A 574 -4.61 30.02 -11.55
C VAL A 574 -4.38 28.59 -12.04
N ILE A 575 -4.49 27.58 -11.18
CA ILE A 575 -4.42 26.16 -11.56
C ILE A 575 -5.51 25.84 -12.59
N ALA A 576 -6.74 26.32 -12.37
CA ALA A 576 -7.86 26.17 -13.30
C ALA A 576 -7.60 26.92 -14.62
N MET A 577 -7.06 28.13 -14.60
CA MET A 577 -6.66 28.86 -15.81
C MET A 577 -5.61 28.10 -16.62
N ILE A 578 -4.61 27.51 -15.97
CA ILE A 578 -3.58 26.68 -16.63
C ILE A 578 -4.18 25.41 -17.22
N GLN A 579 -5.05 24.69 -16.50
CA GLN A 579 -5.75 23.50 -17.01
C GLN A 579 -6.65 23.80 -18.22
N ASN A 580 -7.24 24.99 -18.27
CA ASN A 580 -8.12 25.42 -19.37
C ASN A 580 -7.35 26.07 -20.54
N LEU A 581 -6.01 26.11 -20.53
CA LEU A 581 -5.24 26.52 -21.71
C LEU A 581 -5.38 25.47 -22.84
N PRO A 582 -5.86 25.86 -24.03
CA PRO A 582 -5.89 24.96 -25.19
C PRO A 582 -4.48 24.66 -25.70
N GLU A 583 -4.32 23.54 -26.42
CA GLU A 583 -3.06 23.19 -27.10
C GLU A 583 -2.57 24.35 -27.99
N ILE A 584 -1.30 24.74 -27.84
CA ILE A 584 -0.73 25.89 -28.53
C ILE A 584 -0.32 25.51 -29.96
N THR A 585 -1.17 25.92 -30.90
CA THR A 585 -1.05 25.67 -32.34
C THR A 585 -0.73 26.94 -33.14
N GLY A 586 -1.12 28.13 -32.64
CA GLY A 586 -0.95 29.42 -33.31
C GLY A 586 -0.55 30.57 -32.37
N LEU A 587 -0.13 31.70 -32.96
CA LEU A 587 0.34 32.88 -32.21
C LEU A 587 -0.80 33.74 -31.64
N GLU A 588 -2.01 33.61 -32.17
CA GLU A 588 -3.22 34.23 -31.63
C GLU A 588 -3.52 33.81 -30.19
N GLN A 589 -3.03 32.63 -29.78
CA GLN A 589 -3.16 32.08 -28.43
C GLN A 589 -2.18 32.72 -27.42
N GLU A 590 -1.17 33.48 -27.87
CA GLU A 590 -0.22 34.18 -26.98
C GLU A 590 -0.93 35.02 -25.92
N SER A 591 -2.01 35.71 -26.32
CA SER A 591 -2.71 36.60 -25.41
C SER A 591 -3.39 35.88 -24.25
N ASP A 592 -3.68 34.58 -24.38
CA ASP A 592 -4.27 33.79 -23.29
C ASP A 592 -3.17 33.24 -22.37
N VAL A 593 -2.08 32.69 -22.93
CA VAL A 593 -0.89 32.28 -22.16
C VAL A 593 -0.36 33.43 -21.28
N VAL A 594 -0.27 34.65 -21.83
CA VAL A 594 0.17 35.84 -21.09
C VAL A 594 -0.79 36.21 -19.95
N LYS A 595 -2.13 36.08 -20.12
CA LYS A 595 -3.08 36.34 -19.03
C LYS A 595 -2.87 35.38 -17.86
N VAL A 596 -2.58 34.12 -18.14
CA VAL A 596 -2.36 33.09 -17.11
C VAL A 596 -1.02 33.32 -16.40
N ARG A 597 0.03 33.74 -17.11
CA ARG A 597 1.29 34.19 -16.49
C ARG A 597 1.11 35.45 -15.64
N ASP A 598 0.40 36.47 -16.14
CA ASP A 598 0.09 37.70 -15.37
C ASP A 598 -0.69 37.36 -14.08
N ALA A 599 -1.62 36.40 -14.13
CA ALA A 599 -2.37 35.94 -12.96
C ALA A 599 -1.49 35.17 -11.96
N TYR A 600 -0.64 34.26 -12.43
CA TYR A 600 0.34 33.55 -11.59
C TYR A 600 1.34 34.52 -10.94
N ASP A 601 1.91 35.45 -11.70
CA ASP A 601 2.93 36.39 -11.20
C ASP A 601 2.37 37.34 -10.13
N ALA A 602 1.06 37.63 -10.18
CA ALA A 602 0.33 38.43 -9.19
C ALA A 602 0.03 37.71 -7.85
N LEU A 603 0.21 36.39 -7.77
CA LEU A 603 0.08 35.63 -6.52
C LEU A 603 1.19 35.98 -5.52
N THR A 604 0.95 35.74 -4.23
CA THR A 604 2.02 35.69 -3.22
C THR A 604 2.85 34.42 -3.41
N GLU A 605 4.09 34.41 -2.94
CA GLU A 605 4.97 33.24 -3.09
C GLU A 605 4.39 31.97 -2.42
N ASP A 606 3.69 32.14 -1.29
CA ASP A 606 2.98 31.04 -0.58
C ASP A 606 1.79 30.47 -1.38
N LEU A 607 1.22 31.24 -2.30
CA LEU A 607 0.17 30.81 -3.24
C LEU A 607 0.78 30.23 -4.53
N LYS A 608 1.88 30.80 -5.03
CA LYS A 608 2.63 30.24 -6.18
C LYS A 608 3.11 28.82 -5.90
N ALA A 609 3.55 28.55 -4.67
CA ALA A 609 3.95 27.22 -4.23
C ALA A 609 2.85 26.14 -4.34
N GLN A 610 1.56 26.54 -4.42
CA GLN A 610 0.43 25.63 -4.57
C GLN A 610 0.11 25.31 -6.04
N VAL A 611 0.65 26.08 -7.00
CA VAL A 611 0.37 25.93 -8.44
C VAL A 611 1.22 24.81 -9.05
N TYR A 612 0.86 23.57 -8.73
CA TYR A 612 1.59 22.35 -9.13
C TYR A 612 1.77 22.19 -10.65
N ASN A 613 0.82 22.69 -11.46
CA ASN A 613 0.78 22.52 -12.90
C ASN A 613 1.51 23.63 -13.70
N LEU A 614 2.35 24.44 -13.04
CA LEU A 614 3.12 25.52 -13.67
C LEU A 614 3.94 25.06 -14.89
N ASN A 615 4.41 23.81 -14.89
CA ASN A 615 5.11 23.18 -16.01
C ASN A 615 4.30 23.20 -17.34
N LEU A 616 2.97 23.16 -17.29
CA LEU A 616 2.11 23.25 -18.47
C LEU A 616 2.09 24.68 -19.04
N LEU A 617 2.11 25.69 -18.17
CA LEU A 617 2.23 27.10 -18.58
C LEU A 617 3.58 27.37 -19.24
N GLU A 618 4.67 26.89 -18.62
CA GLU A 618 6.03 27.04 -19.17
C GLU A 618 6.18 26.33 -20.52
N ALA A 619 5.56 25.15 -20.70
CA ALA A 619 5.52 24.46 -21.99
C ALA A 619 4.75 25.27 -23.06
N ALA A 620 3.63 25.91 -22.68
CA ALA A 620 2.88 26.78 -23.57
C ALA A 620 3.68 28.04 -23.98
N GLU A 621 4.39 28.66 -23.05
CA GLU A 621 5.27 29.82 -23.29
C GLU A 621 6.45 29.47 -24.22
N LEU A 622 7.07 28.29 -24.03
CA LEU A 622 8.11 27.78 -24.92
C LEU A 622 7.55 27.51 -26.34
N LYS A 623 6.33 26.98 -26.46
CA LYS A 623 5.69 26.75 -27.77
C LYS A 623 5.34 28.06 -28.48
N ILE A 624 4.82 29.08 -27.78
CA ILE A 624 4.65 30.43 -28.32
C ILE A 624 5.99 31.01 -28.79
N THR A 625 7.06 30.82 -28.02
CA THR A 625 8.41 31.30 -28.37
C THR A 625 8.92 30.65 -29.67
N SER A 626 8.80 29.32 -29.81
CA SER A 626 9.13 28.61 -31.06
C SER A 626 8.34 29.17 -32.24
N LEU A 627 7.02 29.32 -32.10
CA LEU A 627 6.15 29.83 -33.17
C LEU A 627 6.52 31.26 -33.61
N LYS A 628 7.09 32.08 -32.72
CA LYS A 628 7.65 33.41 -33.05
C LYS A 628 8.96 33.32 -33.81
N ASP A 629 9.88 32.44 -33.41
CA ASP A 629 11.14 32.23 -34.11
C ASP A 629 10.91 31.65 -35.52
N ASP A 630 9.97 30.71 -35.66
CA ASP A 630 9.53 30.17 -36.95
C ASP A 630 8.89 31.24 -37.85
N GLN A 631 8.10 32.14 -37.26
CA GLN A 631 7.53 33.28 -37.99
C GLN A 631 8.62 34.26 -38.41
N ALA A 632 9.56 34.63 -37.52
CA ALA A 632 10.65 35.54 -37.83
C ALA A 632 11.61 34.97 -38.91
N ALA A 633 11.81 33.66 -38.96
CA ALA A 633 12.57 32.99 -40.02
C ALA A 633 11.85 33.11 -41.38
N ALA A 634 10.53 32.90 -41.42
CA ALA A 634 9.72 33.03 -42.63
C ALA A 634 9.55 34.50 -43.09
N ASP A 635 9.36 35.42 -42.14
CA ASP A 635 9.26 36.87 -42.39
C ASP A 635 10.56 37.40 -43.00
N LYS A 636 11.72 36.96 -42.49
CA LYS A 636 13.04 37.31 -43.05
C LYS A 636 13.22 36.82 -44.48
N VAL A 637 12.78 35.60 -44.81
CA VAL A 637 12.79 35.12 -46.20
C VAL A 637 11.78 35.89 -47.06
N SER A 638 10.63 36.26 -46.50
CA SER A 638 9.63 37.08 -47.18
C SER A 638 10.17 38.49 -47.50
N GLU A 639 10.86 39.15 -46.55
CA GLU A 639 11.58 40.41 -46.75
C GLU A 639 12.68 40.27 -47.81
N MET A 640 13.42 39.16 -47.80
CA MET A 640 14.42 38.88 -48.84
C MET A 640 13.80 38.73 -50.24
N ILE A 641 12.60 38.15 -50.34
CA ILE A 641 11.83 38.05 -51.60
C ILE A 641 11.32 39.43 -52.05
N GLU A 642 10.83 40.28 -51.15
CA GLU A 642 10.39 41.65 -51.50
C GLU A 642 11.55 42.52 -52.00
N ASN A 643 12.74 42.38 -51.38
CA ASN A 643 13.95 43.12 -51.76
C ASN A 643 14.54 42.72 -53.12
N LEU A 644 14.05 41.66 -53.79
CA LEU A 644 14.42 41.35 -55.18
C LEU A 644 13.91 42.41 -56.17
N GLY A 645 12.77 43.04 -55.87
CA GLY A 645 12.10 44.03 -56.72
C GLY A 645 11.64 43.46 -58.08
N GLU A 646 11.54 44.34 -59.08
CA GLU A 646 11.30 43.93 -60.47
C GLU A 646 12.62 43.40 -61.08
N ILE A 647 12.58 42.22 -61.71
CA ILE A 647 13.75 41.64 -62.38
C ILE A 647 13.93 42.27 -63.77
N THR A 648 14.84 43.24 -63.84
CA THR A 648 15.15 44.02 -65.05
C THR A 648 16.33 43.47 -65.85
N GLY A 649 17.21 42.68 -65.23
CA GLY A 649 18.43 42.17 -65.87
C GLY A 649 19.05 40.96 -65.19
N LEU A 650 20.06 40.36 -65.83
CA LEU A 650 20.73 39.14 -65.35
C LEU A 650 21.70 39.39 -64.18
N GLU A 651 22.05 40.65 -63.92
CA GLU A 651 22.78 41.07 -62.73
C GLU A 651 22.05 40.73 -61.41
N GLN A 652 20.73 40.50 -61.45
CA GLN A 652 19.93 40.05 -60.30
C GLN A 652 19.95 38.51 -60.10
N GLU A 653 20.55 37.72 -61.00
CA GLU A 653 20.55 36.25 -60.93
C GLU A 653 21.03 35.71 -59.58
N GLN A 654 22.19 36.19 -59.10
CA GLN A 654 22.75 35.69 -57.84
C GLN A 654 21.84 36.02 -56.65
N ALA A 655 21.20 37.20 -56.64
CA ALA A 655 20.27 37.55 -55.59
C ALA A 655 19.05 36.61 -55.58
N VAL A 656 18.45 36.33 -56.74
CA VAL A 656 17.34 35.36 -56.85
C VAL A 656 17.76 33.98 -56.36
N ALA A 657 18.98 33.52 -56.73
CA ALA A 657 19.52 32.24 -56.28
C ALA A 657 19.80 32.20 -54.77
N ASP A 658 20.32 33.28 -54.18
CA ASP A 658 20.59 33.39 -52.74
C ASP A 658 19.28 33.39 -51.92
N VAL A 659 18.23 34.04 -52.43
CA VAL A 659 16.89 34.03 -51.80
C VAL A 659 16.26 32.64 -51.89
N ARG A 660 16.39 31.94 -53.02
CA ARG A 660 15.96 30.52 -53.13
C ARG A 660 16.77 29.61 -52.20
N ALA A 661 18.06 29.85 -52.02
CA ALA A 661 18.88 29.10 -51.07
C ALA A 661 18.41 29.31 -49.61
N ALA A 662 18.07 30.56 -49.25
CA ALA A 662 17.50 30.89 -47.93
C ALA A 662 16.12 30.24 -47.71
N TYR A 663 15.21 30.32 -48.69
CA TYR A 663 13.92 29.61 -48.63
C TYR A 663 14.10 28.10 -48.48
N ASN A 664 15.04 27.50 -49.21
CA ASN A 664 15.31 26.07 -49.14
C ASN A 664 15.92 25.63 -47.79
N SER A 665 16.53 26.53 -47.02
CA SER A 665 17.08 26.22 -45.69
C SER A 665 16.09 26.34 -44.53
N LEU A 666 14.86 26.82 -44.78
CA LEU A 666 13.76 26.79 -43.83
C LEU A 666 13.26 25.35 -43.58
N THR A 667 12.61 25.11 -42.43
CA THR A 667 11.79 23.91 -42.21
C THR A 667 10.51 23.95 -43.06
N GLU A 668 9.79 22.83 -43.21
CA GLU A 668 8.52 22.84 -43.96
C GLU A 668 7.46 23.75 -43.27
N GLU A 669 7.38 23.71 -41.94
CA GLU A 669 6.51 24.57 -41.12
C GLU A 669 6.84 26.07 -41.29
N GLN A 670 8.12 26.41 -41.47
CA GLN A 670 8.57 27.77 -41.79
C GLN A 670 8.27 28.14 -43.25
N LYS A 671 8.34 27.20 -44.21
CA LYS A 671 8.00 27.45 -45.62
C LYS A 671 6.53 27.77 -45.82
N GLU A 672 5.63 27.07 -45.12
CA GLU A 672 4.19 27.35 -45.15
C GLU A 672 3.84 28.78 -44.69
N LYS A 673 4.70 29.41 -43.88
CA LYS A 673 4.58 30.81 -43.44
C LYS A 673 5.09 31.85 -44.45
N VAL A 674 5.82 31.46 -45.50
CA VAL A 674 6.37 32.39 -46.53
C VAL A 674 5.28 32.77 -47.53
N THR A 675 4.52 33.80 -47.21
CA THR A 675 3.30 34.19 -47.95
C THR A 675 3.52 34.66 -49.40
N ASN A 676 4.75 35.07 -49.76
CA ASN A 676 5.06 35.70 -51.05
C ASN A 676 5.90 34.83 -52.01
N LEU A 677 5.99 33.51 -51.77
CA LEU A 677 6.77 32.54 -52.56
C LEU A 677 6.57 32.66 -54.10
N ALA A 678 5.34 32.94 -54.56
CA ALA A 678 5.04 33.09 -55.98
C ALA A 678 5.81 34.27 -56.66
N VAL A 679 6.27 35.26 -55.88
CA VAL A 679 7.12 36.35 -56.38
C VAL A 679 8.53 35.84 -56.67
N LEU A 680 9.08 34.96 -55.83
CA LEU A 680 10.37 34.30 -56.07
C LEU A 680 10.31 33.41 -57.32
N GLU A 681 9.24 32.62 -57.46
CA GLU A 681 9.04 31.76 -58.64
C GLU A 681 8.90 32.56 -59.95
N ALA A 682 8.24 33.73 -59.89
CA ALA A 682 8.16 34.65 -61.02
C ALA A 682 9.52 35.30 -61.35
N ALA A 683 10.32 35.64 -60.32
CA ALA A 683 11.67 36.17 -60.49
C ALA A 683 12.62 35.14 -61.15
N GLU A 684 12.55 33.87 -60.73
CA GLU A 684 13.30 32.76 -61.32
C GLU A 684 12.94 32.54 -62.79
N GLN A 685 11.64 32.52 -63.11
CA GLN A 685 11.17 32.42 -64.51
C GLN A 685 11.65 33.61 -65.36
N LYS A 686 11.68 34.83 -64.79
CA LYS A 686 12.16 36.02 -65.51
C LYS A 686 13.67 35.98 -65.75
N ILE A 687 14.47 35.51 -64.80
CA ILE A 687 15.91 35.26 -65.00
C ILE A 687 16.11 34.20 -66.10
N GLN A 688 15.35 33.10 -66.11
CA GLN A 688 15.46 32.09 -67.16
C GLN A 688 15.13 32.68 -68.55
N ALA A 689 14.03 33.42 -68.68
CA ALA A 689 13.65 34.05 -69.94
C ALA A 689 14.74 35.03 -70.46
N LEU A 690 15.34 35.82 -69.57
CA LEU A 690 16.44 36.73 -69.93
C LEU A 690 17.70 35.98 -70.42
N LYS A 691 18.00 34.79 -69.88
CA LYS A 691 19.08 33.93 -70.39
C LYS A 691 18.76 33.36 -71.77
N GLU A 692 17.52 32.97 -72.01
CA GLU A 692 17.08 32.46 -73.31
C GLU A 692 17.12 33.57 -74.38
N GLU A 693 16.70 34.79 -74.03
CA GLU A 693 16.88 35.99 -74.87
C GLU A 693 18.37 36.26 -75.17
N GLN A 694 19.26 36.23 -74.17
CA GLN A 694 20.70 36.43 -74.37
C GLN A 694 21.31 35.37 -75.31
N ASN A 695 21.04 34.08 -75.08
CA ASN A 695 21.56 32.99 -75.92
C ASN A 695 21.04 33.07 -77.37
N SER A 696 19.81 33.56 -77.57
CA SER A 696 19.26 33.79 -78.90
C SER A 696 19.90 34.99 -79.63
N ALA A 697 20.46 35.96 -78.88
CA ALA A 697 21.17 37.10 -79.44
C ALA A 697 22.62 36.75 -79.86
N GLU A 698 23.30 35.84 -79.15
CA GLU A 698 24.67 35.41 -79.53
C GLU A 698 24.70 34.47 -80.75
N THR A 699 23.57 33.85 -81.12
CA THR A 699 23.51 32.86 -82.21
C THR A 699 23.32 33.44 -83.62
N ASP A 700 23.09 34.75 -83.77
CA ASP A 700 22.93 35.40 -85.10
C ASP A 700 24.28 35.79 -85.77
N THR A 701 25.43 35.57 -85.10
CA THR A 701 26.75 35.99 -85.60
C THR A 701 27.77 34.86 -85.77
N GLY A 702 27.51 33.88 -86.65
CA GLY A 702 28.51 32.83 -86.93
C GLY A 702 28.15 31.79 -88.01
N LEU A 703 28.18 32.17 -89.29
CA LEU A 703 28.00 31.23 -90.43
C LEU A 703 29.31 30.89 -91.16
N MET A 704 29.35 29.66 -91.72
CA MET A 704 30.40 29.06 -92.56
C MET A 704 31.66 28.55 -91.82
N SER A 705 32.24 27.36 -92.11
CA SER A 705 31.93 26.35 -93.14
C SER A 705 32.32 24.90 -92.78
N GLU A 706 31.62 23.95 -93.41
CA GLU A 706 31.89 22.51 -93.63
C GLU A 706 33.29 22.20 -94.28
N PRO A 707 33.74 20.91 -94.50
CA PRO A 707 32.93 19.67 -94.65
C PRO A 707 33.48 18.30 -94.14
N GLU A 708 32.57 17.30 -94.09
CA GLU A 708 32.69 15.86 -94.48
C GLU A 708 33.79 14.93 -93.87
N THR A 709 33.68 13.58 -93.84
CA THR A 709 32.74 12.61 -94.48
C THR A 709 32.51 11.31 -93.65
N GLU A 710 31.39 10.62 -93.93
CA GLU A 710 31.07 9.16 -93.87
C GLU A 710 31.31 8.23 -92.63
N GLN A 711 30.17 7.64 -92.19
CA GLN A 711 29.87 6.22 -91.95
C GLN A 711 30.79 5.27 -91.14
N ALA A 712 30.24 4.73 -90.03
CA ALA A 712 30.18 3.28 -89.76
C ALA A 712 29.15 2.94 -88.64
N THR A 713 28.64 1.70 -88.60
CA THR A 713 27.71 1.18 -87.58
C THR A 713 28.31 -0.01 -86.80
N ALA A 714 28.10 -0.13 -85.47
CA ALA A 714 27.99 -1.43 -84.79
C ALA A 714 27.60 -1.40 -83.28
N ASN A 715 26.96 -2.50 -82.88
CA ASN A 715 26.47 -2.97 -81.58
C ASN A 715 27.50 -3.25 -80.44
N VAL A 716 27.08 -3.00 -79.18
CA VAL A 716 27.00 -3.93 -78.01
C VAL A 716 28.26 -4.47 -77.26
N ASN A 717 28.15 -4.44 -75.91
CA ASN A 717 28.86 -5.20 -74.82
C ASN A 717 30.28 -4.81 -74.32
N SER A 718 30.35 -4.48 -73.01
CA SER A 718 31.09 -5.08 -71.85
C SER A 718 32.41 -5.87 -72.03
N PRO A 719 33.29 -6.07 -71.00
CA PRO A 719 33.11 -5.90 -69.54
C PRO A 719 34.35 -5.31 -68.77
N SER A 720 34.55 -5.77 -67.51
CA SER A 720 35.57 -5.48 -66.47
C SER A 720 37.07 -5.69 -66.86
N THR A 721 38.12 -5.49 -66.04
CA THR A 721 38.37 -5.74 -64.58
C THR A 721 39.72 -5.13 -64.14
N GLY A 722 40.03 -5.00 -62.82
CA GLY A 722 41.41 -4.68 -62.35
C GLY A 722 41.65 -4.66 -60.82
N ASP A 723 42.20 -5.74 -60.26
CA ASP A 723 42.66 -5.88 -58.84
C ASP A 723 44.14 -5.45 -58.68
N GLN A 724 44.50 -4.79 -57.57
CA GLN A 724 45.85 -4.76 -56.95
C GLN A 724 45.76 -4.33 -55.47
N ARG A 725 46.80 -4.66 -54.67
CA ARG A 725 46.67 -4.91 -53.22
C ARG A 725 47.77 -4.29 -52.36
N ASN A 726 47.49 -4.23 -51.06
CA ASN A 726 48.40 -4.20 -49.90
C ASN A 726 49.40 -3.03 -49.76
N ASN A 727 49.35 -2.38 -48.60
CA ASN A 727 50.47 -2.47 -47.65
C ASN A 727 50.01 -2.25 -46.20
N THR A 728 50.85 -2.66 -45.23
CA THR A 728 50.45 -2.91 -43.84
C THR A 728 51.34 -2.15 -42.85
N MET A 729 50.74 -1.61 -41.77
CA MET A 729 51.23 -1.46 -40.37
C MET A 729 50.43 -0.30 -39.68
N ILE A 730 49.70 -0.44 -38.55
CA ILE A 730 50.09 -0.82 -37.17
C ILE A 730 50.74 0.40 -36.45
N TYR A 731 50.26 0.93 -35.29
CA TYR A 731 49.50 0.36 -34.15
C TYR A 731 48.70 1.42 -33.32
N ILE A 732 47.65 0.97 -32.58
CA ILE A 732 47.24 1.36 -31.19
C ILE A 732 46.79 2.83 -30.91
N ALA A 733 45.68 3.12 -30.18
CA ALA A 733 44.61 2.26 -29.63
C ALA A 733 43.38 3.05 -29.09
N VAL A 734 42.24 2.35 -28.96
CA VAL A 734 41.17 2.46 -27.93
C VAL A 734 40.38 3.80 -27.80
N ALA A 735 39.03 3.82 -27.78
CA ALA A 735 38.03 2.80 -28.14
C ALA A 735 36.65 3.44 -28.43
N LEU A 736 35.78 2.66 -29.06
CA LEU A 736 34.33 2.88 -29.24
C LEU A 736 33.57 2.29 -28.00
N SER A 737 32.24 2.36 -27.81
CA SER A 737 31.15 2.59 -28.77
C SER A 737 29.87 3.12 -28.09
N ALA A 738 29.07 3.86 -28.86
CA ALA A 738 27.59 3.91 -28.77
C ALA A 738 27.01 2.99 -29.88
N ALA A 739 25.70 2.78 -30.10
CA ALA A 739 24.47 2.61 -29.31
C ALA A 739 23.31 2.44 -30.32
N LEU A 740 22.15 1.84 -29.95
CA LEU A 740 20.86 1.89 -30.72
C LEU A 740 20.89 1.26 -32.15
N VAL A 741 19.83 1.12 -32.99
CA VAL A 741 18.36 0.80 -32.94
C VAL A 741 17.91 0.64 -34.43
N VAL A 742 16.86 -0.08 -34.90
CA VAL A 742 16.09 -1.30 -34.53
C VAL A 742 15.19 -1.70 -35.75
N SER A 743 14.27 -2.67 -35.65
CA SER A 743 13.12 -2.92 -36.58
C SER A 743 13.40 -3.46 -38.01
N ILE A 744 12.50 -4.16 -38.74
CA ILE A 744 11.34 -5.04 -38.38
C ILE A 744 10.91 -5.90 -39.62
N VAL A 745 10.35 -7.11 -39.44
CA VAL A 745 9.55 -7.90 -40.45
C VAL A 745 10.31 -8.43 -41.71
N VAL A 746 10.07 -9.60 -42.37
CA VAL A 746 8.94 -10.58 -42.50
C VAL A 746 9.43 -12.07 -42.53
N LEU A 747 8.48 -13.03 -42.44
CA LEU A 747 8.43 -14.40 -43.03
C LEU A 747 8.93 -15.67 -42.25
N ARG A 748 7.94 -16.34 -41.61
CA ARG A 748 7.65 -17.80 -41.55
C ARG A 748 8.67 -18.82 -42.13
N VAL A 749 8.86 -19.92 -41.36
CA VAL A 749 8.38 -21.29 -41.72
C VAL A 749 8.30 -22.21 -40.48
N ARG A 750 7.51 -23.30 -40.55
CA ARG A 750 7.16 -24.23 -39.44
C ARG A 750 8.11 -25.45 -39.32
N LYS A 751 7.93 -26.21 -38.22
CA LYS A 751 8.21 -27.65 -37.98
C LYS A 751 9.63 -28.01 -37.48
N GLU A 752 9.82 -29.05 -36.63
CA GLU A 752 8.87 -29.93 -35.90
C GLU A 752 9.48 -30.51 -34.60
N LYS A 753 8.63 -30.82 -33.61
CA LYS A 753 8.77 -31.83 -32.53
C LYS A 753 10.08 -31.86 -31.70
N LYS A 754 9.90 -31.74 -30.38
CA LYS A 754 9.71 -32.96 -29.59
C LYS A 754 8.68 -32.77 -28.49
#